data_AF-A0A5N5QWR4-F1
#
_entry.id   AF-A0A5N5QWR4-F1
#
_cell.length_a   1.000
_cell.length_b   1.000
_cell.length_c   1.000
_cell.angle_alpha   90.00
_cell.angle_beta   90.00
_cell.angle_gamma   90.00
#
_symmetry.space_group_name_H-M   'P 1'
#
loop_
_entity.id
_entity.type
_entity.pdbx_description
1 polymer ?
#
loop_
_entity_poly.entity_id
_entity_poly.type
_entity_poly.pdbx_seq_one_letter_code
_entity_poly.pdbx_strand_id
1 'polypeptide(L)'
;MSRSTYSRFITVGHSLPNTGPQKDDYVPSDDLQSQISDAGEASYDTVSLYLTNERWKARWQKMCLGGSDTQSTQSNASQSEQSPIRVKIENTEDGQFKVAPGPKVTDIEMEAELWRAGGGFQREEVNIARNDQSEHVVGFVSDWLELDSLIEGVRYDSEIALRQELQFASYLGIGNIVLPAPRRNHQITAYARAISNCLASSSISSYITLAVRIPVCDIPPEEGGVGKGVSDHEDELSATWQMWNTIKMICGPTHRLSVALDLSSPLPALSGVLARWPAEHVQHLILPATTFISNAKGYPVLRKFMQTFLRDIFKNRPNFIFSETQSNLHKAGGELAYAQYVRQLEKTSPFAIARNSTDTVENFGRGYEDYLQAPLQAVYKALLDRPHDSTTIICVAGAGRGPIVSNCIRAAARSGREARIYAIEKNSSAFVTLQGRRAREWPEMVKIMFGDMRSVQLPEPVDILVSELLGSFGDNELSPECLDGAMRFLKPDGISIPASYTAYIAPISASKLYNDPSGGLRETKGAETPYVVMLHAINTLSGGGGSEHPRCGSKIQECWTFEHPRKIVLDSRGLPITNIHNNASCHLTFHIPYAGLMHGLAGYFDAILYKDVGITTHPERMAQVSPNMLSWFPIFFPFKEPLYLPSHSELDVYIWRLSDPHKVWYEWMAESFLPSVVRGTTGVSSPTRSNTLNVLSNNQALSSPMLDAPPGWGNSRPDNDNLGEVERELRLELARYSSHEVAMSKLFASSNFDFVPDDESSATFVKRFQSYWPEHSMDEYPDFPRQKTAAVLLLLFMHEGHLSVLLTTRSKHLRSHPGQVALPGGKTDPTDASPVATALREAHEEIGLPLAVTPVVAFLSDLSLLGELEPNPEEVDEIFYHPLEAILSPELVASIGTTPSRPLSELGSEQWPYNSEYHEAEDFPYIQGSSYRMHKFRSITTPITGLTSDILVRVLSHKLSQVYQHEMRFAKGQLTSSLALEWTMEQYVTGALTVSEKRPTERESHTEGLAD
;
A
#
# COMPACT_ATOMS: atom_id res chain seq x y z
N MET A 1 -15.16 15.39 -11.29
CA MET A 1 -14.89 14.31 -10.31
C MET A 1 -16.23 13.70 -9.89
N SER A 2 -16.45 12.42 -10.19
CA SER A 2 -17.78 11.83 -10.47
C SER A 2 -18.53 11.28 -9.24
N ARG A 3 -19.86 11.41 -9.28
CA ARG A 3 -20.86 10.79 -8.41
C ARG A 3 -20.99 9.27 -8.68
N SER A 4 -21.70 8.53 -7.82
CA SER A 4 -22.15 7.16 -8.14
C SER A 4 -22.85 7.14 -9.51
N THR A 5 -22.62 6.10 -10.30
CA THR A 5 -23.22 5.94 -11.63
C THR A 5 -24.38 4.96 -11.58
N TYR A 6 -25.33 5.14 -12.50
CA TYR A 6 -26.55 4.34 -12.58
C TYR A 6 -26.64 3.73 -13.98
N SER A 7 -26.62 2.40 -14.05
CA SER A 7 -26.61 1.63 -15.29
C SER A 7 -27.92 0.88 -15.50
N ARG A 8 -28.43 0.91 -16.72
CA ARG A 8 -29.57 0.08 -17.14
C ARG A 8 -29.06 -1.24 -17.71
N PHE A 9 -29.51 -2.37 -17.18
CA PHE A 9 -29.21 -3.66 -17.79
C PHE A 9 -30.12 -3.89 -18.99
N ILE A 10 -29.53 -4.23 -20.13
CA ILE A 10 -30.21 -4.47 -21.38
C ILE A 10 -30.12 -5.94 -21.73
N THR A 11 -31.27 -6.56 -21.92
CA THR A 11 -31.37 -7.86 -22.59
C THR A 11 -31.66 -7.61 -24.06
N VAL A 12 -30.69 -7.90 -24.93
CA VAL A 12 -30.91 -7.86 -26.38
C VAL A 12 -31.79 -9.05 -26.74
N GLY A 13 -33.10 -8.83 -26.72
CA GLY A 13 -34.09 -9.87 -26.94
C GLY A 13 -34.08 -10.37 -28.38
N HIS A 14 -34.04 -11.70 -28.55
CA HIS A 14 -34.62 -12.34 -29.73
C HIS A 14 -36.13 -12.11 -29.72
N SER A 15 -36.59 -10.94 -30.18
CA SER A 15 -37.88 -10.97 -30.86
C SER A 15 -37.63 -11.72 -32.16
N LEU A 16 -37.87 -13.04 -32.16
CA LEU A 16 -38.24 -13.72 -33.39
C LEU A 16 -39.53 -13.00 -33.82
N PRO A 17 -39.54 -12.18 -34.89
CA PRO A 17 -40.76 -11.55 -35.34
C PRO A 17 -41.63 -12.68 -35.87
N ASN A 18 -42.59 -13.10 -35.06
CA ASN A 18 -43.51 -14.16 -35.41
C ASN A 18 -44.60 -13.59 -36.32
N THR A 19 -44.22 -12.99 -37.46
CA THR A 19 -45.05 -12.65 -38.63
C THR A 19 -44.16 -12.09 -39.76
N GLY A 20 -43.52 -12.96 -40.55
CA GLY A 20 -42.88 -12.58 -41.82
C GLY A 20 -41.69 -13.45 -42.23
N PRO A 21 -41.34 -13.55 -43.53
CA PRO A 21 -40.15 -14.25 -43.97
C PRO A 21 -38.91 -13.59 -43.36
N GLN A 22 -38.04 -14.38 -42.72
CA GLN A 22 -36.78 -13.95 -42.14
C GLN A 22 -35.96 -13.16 -43.17
N LYS A 23 -35.49 -11.97 -42.79
CA LYS A 23 -34.31 -11.38 -43.44
C LYS A 23 -33.08 -12.00 -42.80
N ASP A 24 -32.24 -12.65 -43.60
CA ASP A 24 -30.97 -13.24 -43.17
C ASP A 24 -29.95 -12.20 -42.65
N ASP A 25 -30.26 -10.90 -42.73
CA ASP A 25 -29.37 -9.78 -42.41
C ASP A 25 -29.61 -9.11 -41.03
N TYR A 26 -30.35 -9.73 -40.09
CA TYR A 26 -30.57 -9.11 -38.76
C TYR A 26 -29.29 -9.13 -37.90
N VAL A 27 -28.85 -7.95 -37.49
CA VAL A 27 -27.64 -7.75 -36.69
C VAL A 27 -28.01 -7.12 -35.33
N PRO A 28 -27.79 -7.81 -34.19
CA PRO A 28 -28.16 -7.32 -32.86
C PRO A 28 -27.63 -5.93 -32.47
N SER A 29 -26.49 -5.54 -33.06
CA SER A 29 -25.83 -4.25 -32.83
C SER A 29 -26.57 -3.05 -33.49
N ASP A 30 -27.51 -3.29 -34.41
CA ASP A 30 -28.26 -2.22 -35.07
C ASP A 30 -29.32 -1.58 -34.14
N ASP A 31 -29.92 -2.36 -33.24
CA ASP A 31 -30.91 -1.87 -32.27
C ASP A 31 -30.27 -1.28 -31.00
N LEU A 32 -28.98 -1.56 -30.75
CA LEU A 32 -28.27 -1.16 -29.53
C LEU A 32 -28.17 0.37 -29.38
N GLN A 33 -27.96 1.10 -30.48
CA GLN A 33 -27.83 2.57 -30.44
C GLN A 33 -29.12 3.24 -29.94
N SER A 34 -30.29 2.73 -30.36
CA SER A 34 -31.58 3.23 -29.88
C SER A 34 -31.71 3.02 -28.38
N GLN A 35 -31.33 1.85 -27.87
CA GLN A 35 -31.49 1.55 -26.46
C GLN A 35 -30.48 2.30 -25.56
N ILE A 36 -29.28 2.60 -26.08
CA ILE A 36 -28.32 3.51 -25.41
C ILE A 36 -28.91 4.93 -25.34
N SER A 37 -29.50 5.42 -26.43
CA SER A 37 -30.18 6.73 -26.47
C SER A 37 -31.34 6.78 -25.47
N ASP A 38 -32.21 5.76 -25.47
CA ASP A 38 -33.35 5.65 -24.56
C ASP A 38 -32.90 5.60 -23.10
N ALA A 39 -31.80 4.90 -22.79
CA ALA A 39 -31.22 4.88 -21.45
C ALA A 39 -30.70 6.26 -21.02
N GLY A 40 -30.06 7.00 -21.93
CA GLY A 40 -29.63 8.38 -21.71
C GLY A 40 -30.80 9.33 -21.43
N GLU A 41 -31.87 9.25 -22.22
CA GLU A 41 -33.11 10.03 -22.00
C GLU A 41 -33.78 9.68 -20.67
N ALA A 42 -33.75 8.39 -20.30
CA ALA A 42 -34.15 7.86 -19.00
C ALA A 42 -33.22 8.27 -17.83
N SER A 43 -32.24 9.15 -18.09
CA SER A 43 -31.28 9.64 -17.12
C SER A 43 -30.39 8.55 -16.51
N TYR A 44 -30.11 7.44 -17.21
CA TYR A 44 -29.03 6.52 -16.82
C TYR A 44 -27.69 7.07 -17.28
N ASP A 45 -26.62 6.78 -16.54
CA ASP A 45 -25.26 7.23 -16.86
C ASP A 45 -24.54 6.24 -17.78
N THR A 46 -24.90 4.95 -17.74
CA THR A 46 -24.29 3.87 -18.54
C THR A 46 -25.30 2.79 -18.90
N VAL A 47 -24.90 1.87 -19.78
CA VAL A 47 -25.66 0.67 -20.15
C VAL A 47 -24.84 -0.58 -19.82
N SER A 48 -25.50 -1.63 -19.32
CA SER A 48 -24.90 -2.93 -19.04
C SER A 48 -25.50 -4.00 -19.95
N LEU A 49 -24.67 -4.82 -20.60
CA LEU A 49 -25.12 -5.92 -21.46
C LEU A 49 -24.04 -7.00 -21.64
N TYR A 50 -24.46 -8.20 -22.04
CA TYR A 50 -23.52 -9.27 -22.41
C TYR A 50 -22.74 -8.92 -23.68
N LEU A 51 -21.46 -9.27 -23.74
CA LEU A 51 -20.60 -9.08 -24.91
C LEU A 51 -21.07 -9.93 -26.10
N THR A 52 -21.52 -11.15 -25.80
CA THR A 52 -21.94 -12.19 -26.75
C THR A 52 -23.40 -12.58 -26.54
N ASN A 53 -23.96 -13.38 -27.44
CA ASN A 53 -25.38 -13.78 -27.41
C ASN A 53 -25.60 -15.31 -27.49
N GLU A 54 -26.86 -15.74 -27.54
CA GLU A 54 -27.22 -17.18 -27.54
C GLU A 54 -26.69 -17.93 -28.78
N ARG A 55 -26.37 -17.25 -29.91
CA ARG A 55 -25.73 -17.92 -31.06
C ARG A 55 -24.31 -18.37 -30.72
N TRP A 56 -23.56 -17.54 -30.01
CA TRP A 56 -22.22 -17.90 -29.52
C TRP A 56 -22.29 -19.14 -28.62
N LYS A 57 -23.19 -19.12 -27.65
CA LYS A 57 -23.45 -20.24 -26.74
C LYS A 57 -23.82 -21.52 -27.49
N ALA A 58 -24.73 -21.45 -28.46
CA ALA A 58 -25.14 -22.62 -29.25
C ALA A 58 -23.98 -23.23 -30.04
N ARG A 59 -23.13 -22.39 -30.64
CA ARG A 59 -21.93 -22.85 -31.36
C ARG A 59 -20.92 -23.46 -30.41
N TRP A 60 -20.64 -22.81 -29.28
CA TRP A 60 -19.75 -23.34 -28.25
C TRP A 60 -20.25 -24.69 -27.71
N GLN A 61 -21.54 -24.82 -27.39
CA GLN A 61 -22.12 -26.09 -26.93
C GLN A 61 -21.98 -27.19 -27.97
N LYS A 62 -22.19 -26.88 -29.26
CA LYS A 62 -21.99 -27.84 -30.35
C LYS A 62 -20.52 -28.30 -30.45
N MET A 63 -19.57 -27.38 -30.37
CA MET A 63 -18.13 -27.66 -30.46
C MET A 63 -17.58 -28.41 -29.23
N CYS A 64 -18.05 -28.04 -28.03
CA CYS A 64 -17.43 -28.43 -26.77
C CYS A 64 -18.22 -29.51 -26.01
N LEU A 65 -19.53 -29.66 -26.26
CA LEU A 65 -20.41 -30.61 -25.55
C LEU A 65 -21.09 -31.64 -26.48
N GLY A 66 -21.05 -31.44 -27.80
CA GLY A 66 -21.87 -32.12 -28.82
C GLY A 66 -21.61 -33.62 -29.08
N GLY A 67 -20.94 -34.35 -28.19
CA GLY A 67 -20.61 -35.77 -28.36
C GLY A 67 -21.60 -36.78 -27.74
N SER A 68 -22.74 -36.34 -27.18
CA SER A 68 -23.57 -37.17 -26.29
C SER A 68 -24.94 -37.61 -26.82
N ASP A 69 -25.29 -37.31 -28.07
CA ASP A 69 -26.57 -37.73 -28.68
C ASP A 69 -26.39 -38.69 -29.86
N THR A 70 -26.01 -39.93 -29.59
CA THR A 70 -26.37 -41.07 -30.45
C THR A 70 -26.79 -42.27 -29.60
N GLN A 71 -28.02 -42.74 -29.85
CA GLN A 71 -28.71 -43.78 -29.10
C GLN A 71 -28.05 -45.17 -29.21
N SER A 72 -28.00 -45.87 -28.07
CA SER A 72 -28.14 -47.31 -27.89
C SER A 72 -27.53 -48.25 -28.95
N THR A 73 -26.40 -48.87 -28.61
CA THR A 73 -26.21 -50.32 -28.83
C THR A 73 -25.12 -50.86 -27.90
N GLN A 74 -25.42 -51.97 -27.24
CA GLN A 74 -24.51 -52.71 -26.38
C GLN A 74 -23.26 -53.16 -27.14
N SER A 75 -22.07 -52.88 -26.58
CA SER A 75 -20.98 -53.85 -26.58
C SER A 75 -19.90 -53.45 -25.58
N ASN A 76 -19.55 -54.39 -24.70
CA ASN A 76 -18.39 -54.34 -23.82
C ASN A 76 -17.10 -54.06 -24.61
N ALA A 77 -16.37 -53.02 -24.24
CA ALA A 77 -14.92 -52.96 -24.40
C ALA A 77 -14.35 -51.96 -23.39
N SER A 78 -13.47 -52.47 -22.53
CA SER A 78 -12.49 -51.69 -21.77
C SER A 78 -11.76 -50.70 -22.69
N GLN A 79 -11.90 -49.39 -22.44
CA GLN A 79 -11.13 -48.37 -23.14
C GLN A 79 -10.29 -47.57 -22.14
N SER A 80 -9.00 -47.72 -22.33
CA SER A 80 -7.90 -46.90 -21.82
C SER A 80 -8.10 -45.43 -22.13
N GLU A 81 -7.72 -44.58 -21.18
CA GLU A 81 -7.42 -43.15 -21.37
C GLU A 81 -6.55 -42.96 -22.63
N GLN A 82 -7.13 -42.43 -23.69
CA GLN A 82 -6.39 -41.88 -24.83
C GLN A 82 -6.50 -40.37 -24.78
N SER A 83 -5.35 -39.71 -24.73
CA SER A 83 -5.19 -38.26 -24.84
C SER A 83 -5.85 -37.73 -26.13
N PRO A 84 -6.36 -36.48 -26.14
CA PRO A 84 -6.95 -35.90 -27.34
C PRO A 84 -5.97 -35.90 -28.51
N ILE A 85 -6.48 -36.25 -29.71
CA ILE A 85 -5.72 -36.32 -30.95
C ILE A 85 -5.21 -34.91 -31.29
N ARG A 86 -3.92 -34.65 -31.09
CA ARG A 86 -3.29 -33.39 -31.54
C ARG A 86 -3.24 -33.36 -33.06
N VAL A 87 -4.09 -32.53 -33.66
CA VAL A 87 -4.08 -32.28 -35.10
C VAL A 87 -2.98 -31.26 -35.42
N LYS A 88 -2.05 -31.62 -36.32
CA LYS A 88 -1.07 -30.67 -36.87
C LYS A 88 -1.76 -29.73 -37.86
N ILE A 89 -1.77 -28.44 -37.56
CA ILE A 89 -2.31 -27.39 -38.43
C ILE A 89 -1.14 -26.79 -39.23
N GLU A 90 -1.20 -26.85 -40.56
CA GLU A 90 -0.20 -26.25 -41.45
C GLU A 90 -0.77 -24.96 -42.08
N ASN A 91 0.08 -23.94 -42.17
CA ASN A 91 -0.26 -22.65 -42.77
C ASN A 91 -0.15 -22.76 -44.29
N THR A 92 -1.24 -22.47 -45.02
CA THR A 92 -1.20 -22.40 -46.50
C THR A 92 -1.00 -20.96 -46.96
N GLU A 93 -0.43 -20.78 -48.16
CA GLU A 93 -0.12 -19.47 -48.76
C GLU A 93 -1.34 -18.55 -48.94
N ASP A 94 -2.56 -19.10 -48.85
CA ASP A 94 -3.84 -18.38 -48.97
C ASP A 94 -4.43 -17.94 -47.60
N GLY A 95 -3.73 -18.20 -46.48
CA GLY A 95 -4.20 -17.85 -45.14
C GLY A 95 -5.31 -18.76 -44.57
N GLN A 96 -5.58 -19.91 -45.20
CA GLN A 96 -6.51 -20.92 -44.68
C GLN A 96 -5.76 -22.03 -43.94
N PHE A 97 -6.29 -22.44 -42.78
CA PHE A 97 -5.75 -23.56 -41.99
C PHE A 97 -6.11 -24.89 -42.65
N LYS A 98 -5.11 -25.73 -42.99
CA LYS A 98 -5.34 -27.12 -43.43
C LYS A 98 -4.82 -28.12 -42.41
N VAL A 99 -5.63 -29.15 -42.17
CA VAL A 99 -5.35 -30.28 -41.30
C VAL A 99 -4.69 -31.41 -42.12
N ALA A 100 -3.57 -31.95 -41.62
CA ALA A 100 -2.93 -33.12 -42.23
C ALA A 100 -3.86 -34.36 -42.17
N PRO A 101 -3.89 -35.23 -43.19
CA PRO A 101 -4.88 -36.32 -43.27
C PRO A 101 -4.62 -37.39 -42.18
N GLY A 102 -5.50 -37.41 -41.18
CA GLY A 102 -5.61 -38.42 -40.11
C GLY A 102 -7.05 -38.97 -40.02
N PRO A 103 -7.35 -39.92 -39.10
CA PRO A 103 -8.60 -40.71 -39.13
C PRO A 103 -9.83 -39.82 -39.01
N LYS A 104 -10.96 -40.23 -39.61
CA LYS A 104 -12.24 -39.50 -39.76
C LYS A 104 -12.62 -38.64 -38.54
N VAL A 105 -12.14 -37.40 -38.50
CA VAL A 105 -12.59 -36.35 -37.58
C VAL A 105 -13.88 -35.78 -38.15
N THR A 106 -14.92 -35.62 -37.34
CA THR A 106 -16.16 -34.96 -37.78
C THR A 106 -15.89 -33.48 -38.05
N ASP A 107 -16.66 -32.84 -38.94
CA ASP A 107 -16.49 -31.41 -39.25
C ASP A 107 -16.55 -30.52 -37.98
N ILE A 108 -17.30 -30.97 -36.96
CA ILE A 108 -17.49 -30.27 -35.67
C ILE A 108 -16.24 -30.36 -34.79
N GLU A 109 -15.61 -31.52 -34.70
CA GLU A 109 -14.37 -31.70 -33.93
C GLU A 109 -13.22 -30.90 -34.56
N MET A 110 -13.16 -30.84 -35.89
CA MET A 110 -12.21 -30.00 -36.60
C MET A 110 -12.47 -28.51 -36.35
N GLU A 111 -13.74 -28.08 -36.36
CA GLU A 111 -14.12 -26.71 -36.01
C GLU A 111 -13.69 -26.35 -34.57
N ALA A 112 -13.90 -27.26 -33.62
CA ALA A 112 -13.51 -27.06 -32.22
C ALA A 112 -11.99 -26.89 -32.03
N GLU A 113 -11.17 -27.72 -32.69
CA GLU A 113 -9.70 -27.61 -32.62
C GLU A 113 -9.18 -26.33 -33.29
N LEU A 114 -9.77 -25.92 -34.42
CA LEU A 114 -9.44 -24.65 -35.07
C LEU A 114 -9.79 -23.46 -34.18
N TRP A 115 -10.93 -23.51 -33.49
CA TRP A 115 -11.31 -22.48 -32.53
C TRP A 115 -10.32 -22.41 -31.35
N ARG A 116 -9.98 -23.55 -30.72
CA ARG A 116 -9.00 -23.62 -29.63
C ARG A 116 -7.61 -23.11 -30.04
N ALA A 117 -7.23 -23.28 -31.30
CA ALA A 117 -5.94 -22.83 -31.83
C ALA A 117 -5.86 -21.30 -32.08
N GLY A 118 -6.99 -20.59 -32.05
CA GLY A 118 -7.02 -19.13 -32.26
C GLY A 118 -8.18 -18.61 -33.13
N GLY A 119 -9.29 -19.33 -33.21
CA GLY A 119 -10.49 -18.87 -33.93
C GLY A 119 -11.18 -17.69 -33.25
N GLY A 120 -11.95 -16.90 -34.01
CA GLY A 120 -12.65 -15.70 -33.53
C GLY A 120 -14.18 -15.81 -33.57
N PHE A 121 -14.85 -14.74 -33.14
CA PHE A 121 -16.31 -14.61 -33.19
C PHE A 121 -16.82 -14.44 -34.63
N GLN A 122 -18.01 -14.96 -34.89
CA GLN A 122 -18.83 -14.55 -36.05
C GLN A 122 -19.56 -13.25 -35.75
N ARG A 123 -19.91 -12.48 -36.78
CA ARG A 123 -20.50 -11.14 -36.63
C ARG A 123 -21.81 -11.16 -35.84
N GLU A 124 -22.59 -12.21 -36.01
CA GLU A 124 -23.88 -12.46 -35.41
C GLU A 124 -23.81 -13.02 -33.98
N GLU A 125 -22.63 -13.40 -33.50
CA GLU A 125 -22.40 -13.96 -32.16
C GLU A 125 -22.20 -12.89 -31.08
N VAL A 126 -21.95 -11.64 -31.49
CA VAL A 126 -21.63 -10.52 -30.60
C VAL A 126 -22.77 -9.49 -30.56
N ASN A 127 -22.99 -8.88 -29.40
CA ASN A 127 -23.99 -7.82 -29.23
C ASN A 127 -23.43 -6.43 -29.58
N ILE A 128 -22.12 -6.25 -29.46
CA ILE A 128 -21.41 -5.00 -29.74
C ILE A 128 -20.37 -5.28 -30.82
N ALA A 129 -20.37 -4.50 -31.89
CA ALA A 129 -19.41 -4.70 -32.99
C ALA A 129 -18.80 -3.41 -33.53
N ARG A 130 -19.19 -2.26 -32.98
CA ARG A 130 -18.67 -0.95 -33.37
C ARG A 130 -18.12 -0.23 -32.15
N ASN A 131 -17.01 0.48 -32.33
CA ASN A 131 -16.35 1.21 -31.24
C ASN A 131 -17.14 2.44 -30.77
N ASP A 132 -18.00 3.03 -31.59
CA ASP A 132 -18.86 4.14 -31.15
C ASP A 132 -19.98 3.68 -30.21
N GLN A 133 -20.27 2.37 -30.18
CA GLN A 133 -21.26 1.76 -29.29
C GLN A 133 -20.66 1.29 -27.96
N SER A 134 -19.34 1.34 -27.79
CA SER A 134 -18.66 0.87 -26.57
C SER A 134 -18.47 1.96 -25.51
N GLU A 135 -18.67 3.24 -25.88
CA GLU A 135 -18.66 4.35 -24.94
C GLU A 135 -19.80 4.18 -23.92
N HIS A 136 -19.48 4.39 -22.63
CA HIS A 136 -20.45 4.26 -21.52
C HIS A 136 -21.09 2.87 -21.35
N VAL A 137 -20.41 1.80 -21.81
CA VAL A 137 -20.86 0.41 -21.62
C VAL A 137 -20.11 -0.29 -20.48
N VAL A 138 -20.85 -1.09 -19.72
CA VAL A 138 -20.32 -2.13 -18.82
C VAL A 138 -20.58 -3.49 -19.48
N GLY A 139 -19.51 -4.18 -19.86
CA GLY A 139 -19.62 -5.48 -20.54
C GLY A 139 -19.81 -6.61 -19.54
N PHE A 140 -20.73 -7.53 -19.83
CA PHE A 140 -20.88 -8.79 -19.09
C PHE A 140 -20.32 -9.93 -19.92
N VAL A 141 -19.46 -10.74 -19.32
CA VAL A 141 -19.03 -12.01 -19.90
C VAL A 141 -20.19 -13.01 -19.84
N SER A 142 -20.26 -13.91 -20.82
CA SER A 142 -21.20 -15.03 -20.87
C SER A 142 -21.39 -15.71 -19.51
N ASP A 143 -22.64 -15.71 -19.02
CA ASP A 143 -23.01 -16.27 -17.71
C ASP A 143 -22.96 -17.81 -17.66
N TRP A 144 -22.97 -18.45 -18.83
CA TRP A 144 -22.94 -19.89 -19.00
C TRP A 144 -21.54 -20.50 -18.93
N LEU A 145 -20.48 -19.69 -18.90
CA LEU A 145 -19.11 -20.18 -18.77
C LEU A 145 -18.87 -20.79 -17.37
N GLU A 146 -18.34 -22.02 -17.34
CA GLU A 146 -18.11 -22.78 -16.12
C GLU A 146 -16.62 -22.99 -15.84
N LEU A 147 -15.95 -21.93 -15.36
CA LEU A 147 -14.52 -21.95 -15.01
C LEU A 147 -14.20 -22.90 -13.82
N ASP A 148 -15.22 -23.27 -13.05
CA ASP A 148 -15.20 -24.19 -11.92
C ASP A 148 -15.92 -25.52 -12.21
N SER A 149 -16.10 -25.90 -13.48
CA SER A 149 -16.66 -27.20 -13.86
C SER A 149 -15.86 -28.35 -13.26
N LEU A 150 -16.55 -29.43 -12.86
CA LEU A 150 -15.88 -30.67 -12.47
C LEU A 150 -15.20 -31.35 -13.66
N ILE A 151 -15.71 -31.10 -14.87
CA ILE A 151 -15.19 -31.67 -16.10
C ILE A 151 -14.04 -30.79 -16.61
N GLU A 152 -12.85 -31.36 -16.75
CA GLU A 152 -11.64 -30.64 -17.16
C GLU A 152 -11.77 -30.00 -18.54
N GLY A 153 -12.32 -30.73 -19.53
CA GLY A 153 -12.54 -30.19 -20.87
C GLY A 153 -13.45 -28.96 -20.87
N VAL A 154 -14.52 -28.98 -20.07
CA VAL A 154 -15.45 -27.83 -19.94
C VAL A 154 -14.75 -26.63 -19.30
N ARG A 155 -13.92 -26.84 -18.27
CA ARG A 155 -13.12 -25.75 -17.67
C ARG A 155 -12.16 -25.17 -18.70
N TYR A 156 -11.41 -26.03 -19.39
CA TYR A 156 -10.42 -25.63 -20.38
C TYR A 156 -11.04 -24.81 -21.51
N ASP A 157 -12.16 -25.28 -22.07
CA ASP A 157 -12.88 -24.57 -23.12
C ASP A 157 -13.53 -23.27 -22.60
N SER A 158 -14.01 -23.26 -21.35
CA SER A 158 -14.52 -22.04 -20.72
C SER A 158 -13.43 -21.00 -20.50
N GLU A 159 -12.21 -21.41 -20.15
CA GLU A 159 -11.04 -20.54 -20.02
C GLU A 159 -10.63 -19.91 -21.37
N ILE A 160 -10.71 -20.67 -22.47
CA ILE A 160 -10.45 -20.16 -23.82
C ILE A 160 -11.51 -19.15 -24.23
N ALA A 161 -12.79 -19.49 -24.04
CA ALA A 161 -13.91 -18.59 -24.37
C ALA A 161 -13.87 -17.29 -23.54
N LEU A 162 -13.56 -17.37 -22.24
CA LEU A 162 -13.34 -16.21 -21.39
C LEU A 162 -12.26 -15.29 -21.96
N ARG A 163 -11.10 -15.85 -22.32
CA ARG A 163 -9.99 -15.07 -22.87
C ARG A 163 -10.39 -14.39 -24.18
N GLN A 164 -11.12 -15.09 -25.05
CA GLN A 164 -11.62 -14.55 -26.31
C GLN A 164 -12.60 -13.38 -26.08
N GLU A 165 -13.54 -13.50 -25.13
CA GLU A 165 -14.46 -12.40 -24.79
C GLU A 165 -13.71 -11.18 -24.21
N LEU A 166 -12.70 -11.39 -23.37
CA LEU A 166 -11.89 -10.29 -22.81
C LEU A 166 -10.98 -9.62 -23.85
N GLN A 167 -10.43 -10.39 -24.80
CA GLN A 167 -9.69 -9.83 -25.94
C GLN A 167 -10.60 -9.01 -26.84
N PHE A 168 -11.82 -9.47 -27.07
CA PHE A 168 -12.81 -8.73 -27.85
C PHE A 168 -13.25 -7.43 -27.16
N ALA A 169 -13.46 -7.47 -25.84
CA ALA A 169 -13.68 -6.26 -25.05
C ALA A 169 -12.49 -5.28 -25.13
N SER A 170 -11.26 -5.79 -25.10
CA SER A 170 -10.03 -4.99 -25.26
C SER A 170 -9.97 -4.29 -26.61
N TYR A 171 -10.37 -5.00 -27.67
CA TYR A 171 -10.45 -4.46 -29.03
C TYR A 171 -11.48 -3.33 -29.15
N LEU A 172 -12.64 -3.48 -28.50
CA LEU A 172 -13.72 -2.48 -28.52
C LEU A 172 -13.46 -1.28 -27.59
N GLY A 173 -12.43 -1.30 -26.73
CA GLY A 173 -12.18 -0.23 -25.76
C GLY A 173 -13.02 -0.31 -24.48
N ILE A 174 -13.65 -1.45 -24.17
CA ILE A 174 -14.54 -1.59 -23.01
C ILE A 174 -13.71 -1.86 -21.75
N GLY A 175 -13.61 -0.87 -20.87
CA GLY A 175 -12.76 -0.94 -19.67
C GLY A 175 -13.37 -1.60 -18.43
N ASN A 176 -14.69 -1.73 -18.32
CA ASN A 176 -15.37 -2.29 -17.14
C ASN A 176 -16.10 -3.58 -17.51
N ILE A 177 -15.59 -4.72 -17.03
CA ILE A 177 -16.12 -6.05 -17.38
C ILE A 177 -16.56 -6.82 -16.14
N VAL A 178 -17.79 -7.34 -16.17
CA VAL A 178 -18.36 -8.21 -15.13
C VAL A 178 -18.23 -9.67 -15.55
N LEU A 179 -17.58 -10.47 -14.70
CA LEU A 179 -17.36 -11.90 -14.89
C LEU A 179 -18.55 -12.74 -14.38
N PRO A 180 -18.79 -13.96 -14.90
CA PRO A 180 -19.85 -14.85 -14.43
C PRO A 180 -19.65 -15.23 -12.97
N ALA A 181 -20.73 -15.47 -12.23
CA ALA A 181 -20.62 -15.89 -10.83
C ALA A 181 -20.01 -17.31 -10.73
N PRO A 182 -19.13 -17.57 -9.75
CA PRO A 182 -18.73 -18.94 -9.45
C PRO A 182 -19.96 -19.75 -9.03
N ARG A 183 -20.04 -21.00 -9.47
CA ARG A 183 -21.17 -21.91 -9.24
C ARG A 183 -20.88 -22.94 -8.14
N ARG A 184 -19.60 -23.20 -7.86
CA ARG A 184 -19.15 -24.31 -7.02
C ARG A 184 -18.01 -23.88 -6.11
N ASN A 185 -18.31 -23.67 -4.83
CA ASN A 185 -17.34 -23.28 -3.80
C ASN A 185 -16.14 -24.24 -3.71
N HIS A 186 -16.33 -25.55 -3.91
CA HIS A 186 -15.25 -26.54 -3.80
C HIS A 186 -14.20 -26.47 -4.93
N GLN A 187 -14.52 -25.87 -6.09
CA GLN A 187 -13.60 -25.69 -7.23
C GLN A 187 -13.17 -24.22 -7.39
N ILE A 188 -13.35 -23.40 -6.36
CA ILE A 188 -13.09 -21.96 -6.45
C ILE A 188 -11.63 -21.63 -6.81
N THR A 189 -10.68 -22.49 -6.46
CA THR A 189 -9.27 -22.35 -6.84
C THR A 189 -9.07 -22.41 -8.36
N ALA A 190 -9.83 -23.27 -9.07
CA ALA A 190 -9.76 -23.35 -10.53
C ALA A 190 -10.30 -22.07 -11.17
N TYR A 191 -11.43 -21.57 -10.68
CA TYR A 191 -12.02 -20.31 -11.08
C TYR A 191 -11.05 -19.13 -10.86
N ALA A 192 -10.45 -19.04 -9.67
CA ALA A 192 -9.50 -17.98 -9.33
C ALA A 192 -8.22 -18.03 -10.18
N ARG A 193 -7.70 -19.24 -10.48
CA ARG A 193 -6.56 -19.42 -11.38
C ARG A 193 -6.86 -18.95 -12.79
N ALA A 194 -8.06 -19.24 -13.31
CA ALA A 194 -8.50 -18.76 -14.62
C ALA A 194 -8.48 -17.22 -14.69
N ILE A 195 -8.98 -16.55 -13.65
CA ILE A 195 -8.95 -15.08 -13.55
C ILE A 195 -7.52 -14.55 -13.44
N SER A 196 -6.69 -15.14 -12.57
CA SER A 196 -5.30 -14.76 -12.40
C SER A 196 -4.52 -14.82 -13.72
N ASN A 197 -4.75 -15.87 -14.52
CA ASN A 197 -4.14 -16.02 -15.84
C ASN A 197 -4.59 -14.92 -16.82
N CYS A 198 -5.86 -14.49 -16.74
CA CYS A 198 -6.37 -13.40 -17.57
C CYS A 198 -5.75 -12.05 -17.15
N LEU A 199 -5.65 -11.79 -15.85
CA LEU A 199 -5.03 -10.58 -15.32
C LEU A 199 -3.54 -10.45 -15.71
N ALA A 200 -2.82 -11.57 -15.73
CA ALA A 200 -1.41 -11.62 -16.12
C ALA A 200 -1.18 -11.65 -17.65
N SER A 201 -2.23 -11.84 -18.45
CA SER A 201 -2.09 -11.99 -19.91
C SER A 201 -1.78 -10.65 -20.59
N SER A 202 -0.70 -10.62 -21.38
CA SER A 202 -0.37 -9.47 -22.24
C SER A 202 -1.38 -9.24 -23.37
N SER A 203 -2.22 -10.23 -23.67
CA SER A 203 -3.26 -10.13 -24.71
C SER A 203 -4.50 -9.35 -24.27
N ILE A 204 -4.65 -9.09 -22.97
CA ILE A 204 -5.76 -8.34 -22.39
C ILE A 204 -5.21 -7.00 -21.90
N SER A 205 -5.75 -5.90 -22.40
CA SER A 205 -5.21 -4.57 -22.12
C SER A 205 -5.24 -4.23 -20.62
N SER A 206 -4.19 -3.55 -20.14
CA SER A 206 -4.01 -3.21 -18.72
C SER A 206 -5.08 -2.28 -18.14
N TYR A 207 -5.76 -1.50 -18.99
CA TYR A 207 -6.85 -0.61 -18.57
C TYR A 207 -8.16 -1.35 -18.22
N ILE A 208 -8.30 -2.63 -18.62
CA ILE A 208 -9.50 -3.41 -18.30
C ILE A 208 -9.50 -3.76 -16.82
N THR A 209 -10.62 -3.44 -16.17
CA THR A 209 -10.98 -3.86 -14.83
C THR A 209 -11.98 -5.01 -14.90
N LEU A 210 -11.74 -6.04 -14.08
CA LEU A 210 -12.53 -7.25 -13.97
C LEU A 210 -13.28 -7.25 -12.63
N ALA A 211 -14.60 -7.25 -12.69
CA ALA A 211 -15.46 -7.36 -11.52
C ALA A 211 -16.05 -8.78 -11.45
N VAL A 212 -15.71 -9.53 -10.41
CA VAL A 212 -16.30 -10.87 -10.21
C VAL A 212 -17.72 -10.70 -9.68
N ARG A 213 -18.70 -11.27 -10.39
CA ARG A 213 -20.07 -11.32 -9.88
C ARG A 213 -20.14 -12.26 -8.69
N ILE A 214 -20.48 -11.75 -7.51
CA ILE A 214 -20.62 -12.55 -6.29
C ILE A 214 -22.04 -12.37 -5.75
N PRO A 215 -22.83 -13.45 -5.60
CA PRO A 215 -24.13 -13.37 -4.97
C PRO A 215 -23.97 -13.01 -3.50
N VAL A 216 -24.86 -12.17 -2.97
CA VAL A 216 -24.82 -11.77 -1.56
C VAL A 216 -25.12 -12.93 -0.62
N CYS A 217 -25.88 -13.93 -1.07
CA CYS A 217 -26.20 -15.16 -0.36
C CYS A 217 -26.11 -16.35 -1.30
N ASP A 218 -25.69 -17.50 -0.77
CA ASP A 218 -25.68 -18.75 -1.52
C ASP A 218 -27.11 -19.30 -1.63
N ILE A 219 -27.49 -19.80 -2.81
CA ILE A 219 -28.76 -20.52 -3.00
C ILE A 219 -28.39 -22.01 -2.99
N PRO A 220 -28.88 -22.82 -2.05
CA PRO A 220 -28.63 -24.25 -2.10
C PRO A 220 -29.15 -24.81 -3.43
N PRO A 221 -28.40 -25.69 -4.12
CA PRO A 221 -28.87 -26.31 -5.35
C PRO A 221 -30.20 -27.04 -5.10
N GLU A 222 -31.16 -26.87 -6.00
CA GLU A 222 -32.46 -27.52 -5.94
C GLU A 222 -32.32 -29.05 -5.90
N GLU A 223 -32.42 -29.66 -4.72
CA GLU A 223 -32.89 -31.03 -4.58
C GLU A 223 -34.24 -31.00 -3.86
N GLY A 224 -35.28 -31.46 -4.57
CA GLY A 224 -36.67 -31.44 -4.11
C GLY A 224 -36.86 -32.08 -2.73
N GLY A 225 -37.02 -31.23 -1.71
CA GLY A 225 -37.30 -31.65 -0.35
C GLY A 225 -38.05 -30.56 0.39
N VAL A 226 -39.36 -30.76 0.58
CA VAL A 226 -40.23 -29.90 1.38
C VAL A 226 -39.66 -29.70 2.79
N GLY A 227 -39.40 -28.45 3.14
CA GLY A 227 -39.42 -27.91 4.51
C GLY A 227 -38.65 -28.69 5.58
N LYS A 228 -37.35 -28.40 5.72
CA LYS A 228 -36.71 -28.37 7.04
C LYS A 228 -36.25 -26.94 7.30
N GLY A 229 -36.62 -26.42 8.47
CA GLY A 229 -36.38 -25.03 8.85
C GLY A 229 -34.94 -24.63 8.62
N VAL A 230 -34.76 -23.41 8.10
CA VAL A 230 -33.47 -22.73 7.99
C VAL A 230 -32.83 -22.78 9.37
N SER A 231 -31.83 -23.65 9.56
CA SER A 231 -31.02 -23.67 10.77
C SER A 231 -30.20 -22.39 10.81
N ASP A 232 -30.13 -21.76 11.99
CA ASP A 232 -29.36 -20.55 12.32
C ASP A 232 -27.83 -20.71 12.19
N HIS A 233 -27.33 -21.44 11.21
CA HIS A 233 -25.90 -21.62 10.99
C HIS A 233 -25.36 -20.46 10.12
N GLU A 234 -24.99 -19.37 10.81
CA GLU A 234 -24.34 -18.17 10.24
C GLU A 234 -23.06 -18.48 9.42
N ASP A 235 -22.44 -19.65 9.62
CA ASP A 235 -21.26 -20.09 8.87
C ASP A 235 -21.55 -20.30 7.37
N GLU A 236 -22.74 -20.77 6.98
CA GLU A 236 -23.14 -20.90 5.56
C GLU A 236 -23.39 -19.53 4.90
N LEU A 237 -23.85 -18.54 5.67
CA LEU A 237 -24.09 -17.17 5.18
C LEU A 237 -22.79 -16.38 4.96
N SER A 238 -21.65 -16.87 5.46
CA SER A 238 -20.33 -16.30 5.22
C SER A 238 -19.62 -16.87 3.99
N ALA A 239 -20.20 -17.89 3.33
CA ALA A 239 -19.56 -18.62 2.24
C ALA A 239 -19.25 -17.73 1.02
N THR A 240 -20.13 -16.78 0.67
CA THR A 240 -19.95 -15.92 -0.50
C THR A 240 -18.84 -14.88 -0.33
N TRP A 241 -18.70 -14.32 0.88
CA TRP A 241 -17.56 -13.46 1.21
C TRP A 241 -16.26 -14.27 1.30
N GLN A 242 -16.30 -15.48 1.86
CA GLN A 242 -15.13 -16.38 1.89
C GLN A 242 -14.68 -16.76 0.48
N MET A 243 -15.62 -17.06 -0.41
CA MET A 243 -15.38 -17.32 -1.83
C MET A 243 -14.66 -16.13 -2.49
N TRP A 244 -15.17 -14.91 -2.30
CA TRP A 244 -14.49 -13.70 -2.76
C TRP A 244 -13.09 -13.57 -2.17
N ASN A 245 -12.94 -13.81 -0.87
CA ASN A 245 -11.65 -13.73 -0.20
C ASN A 245 -10.64 -14.73 -0.78
N THR A 246 -11.06 -15.96 -1.08
CA THR A 246 -10.20 -16.97 -1.73
C THR A 246 -9.77 -16.53 -3.12
N ILE A 247 -10.68 -15.98 -3.94
CA ILE A 247 -10.33 -15.44 -5.26
C ILE A 247 -9.28 -14.34 -5.12
N LYS A 248 -9.53 -13.38 -4.23
CA LYS A 248 -8.63 -12.24 -3.95
C LYS A 248 -7.24 -12.71 -3.51
N MET A 249 -7.16 -13.71 -2.63
CA MET A 249 -5.89 -14.25 -2.15
C MET A 249 -5.09 -14.95 -3.25
N ILE A 250 -5.74 -15.68 -4.16
CA ILE A 250 -5.07 -16.39 -5.26
C ILE A 250 -4.63 -15.43 -6.36
N CYS A 251 -5.49 -14.48 -6.75
CA CYS A 251 -5.16 -13.48 -7.78
C CYS A 251 -4.10 -12.47 -7.30
N GLY A 252 -3.89 -12.36 -6.00
CA GLY A 252 -2.95 -11.43 -5.42
C GLY A 252 -3.42 -9.97 -5.47
N PRO A 253 -2.50 -9.02 -5.18
CA PRO A 253 -2.84 -7.61 -5.03
C PRO A 253 -2.93 -6.99 -6.41
N THR A 254 -4.13 -6.61 -6.82
CA THR A 254 -4.31 -5.92 -8.11
C THR A 254 -5.46 -4.93 -8.02
N HIS A 255 -5.24 -3.73 -8.54
CA HIS A 255 -6.29 -2.71 -8.66
C HIS A 255 -7.29 -3.03 -9.78
N ARG A 256 -6.94 -3.98 -10.67
CA ARG A 256 -7.78 -4.41 -11.80
C ARG A 256 -8.86 -5.41 -11.40
N LEU A 257 -8.85 -5.93 -10.17
CA LEU A 257 -9.84 -6.88 -9.69
C LEU A 257 -10.79 -6.20 -8.68
N SER A 258 -12.08 -6.41 -8.86
CA SER A 258 -13.13 -5.84 -8.03
C SER A 258 -14.31 -6.80 -7.88
N VAL A 259 -15.31 -6.39 -7.10
CA VAL A 259 -16.56 -7.15 -6.89
C VAL A 259 -17.71 -6.48 -7.62
N ALA A 260 -18.50 -7.29 -8.33
CA ALA A 260 -19.87 -6.97 -8.71
C ALA A 260 -20.83 -7.70 -7.76
N LEU A 261 -21.27 -7.01 -6.72
CA LEU A 261 -22.10 -7.62 -5.67
C LEU A 261 -23.54 -7.77 -6.19
N ASP A 262 -24.00 -9.01 -6.27
CA ASP A 262 -25.32 -9.35 -6.78
C ASP A 262 -26.32 -9.47 -5.63
N LEU A 263 -27.27 -8.53 -5.59
CA LEU A 263 -28.33 -8.42 -4.58
C LEU A 263 -29.65 -9.06 -5.05
N SER A 264 -29.56 -10.09 -5.90
CA SER A 264 -30.69 -10.96 -6.23
C SER A 264 -31.25 -11.65 -4.98
N SER A 265 -32.55 -11.96 -5.02
CA SER A 265 -33.21 -12.73 -3.95
C SER A 265 -32.75 -14.20 -3.98
N PRO A 266 -32.52 -14.86 -2.83
CA PRO A 266 -32.80 -14.42 -1.45
C PRO A 266 -31.76 -13.43 -0.90
N LEU A 267 -32.25 -12.40 -0.22
CA LEU A 267 -31.41 -11.44 0.50
C LEU A 267 -31.08 -11.96 1.91
N PRO A 268 -29.92 -11.59 2.49
CA PRO A 268 -29.54 -12.02 3.83
C PRO A 268 -30.55 -11.53 4.87
N ALA A 269 -30.89 -12.39 5.82
CA ALA A 269 -31.72 -12.01 6.97
C ALA A 269 -30.93 -11.21 8.03
N LEU A 270 -29.62 -11.43 8.10
CA LEU A 270 -28.72 -10.86 9.11
C LEU A 270 -27.92 -9.69 8.55
N SER A 271 -27.90 -8.57 9.27
CA SER A 271 -27.15 -7.38 8.87
C SER A 271 -25.63 -7.58 8.86
N GLY A 272 -25.11 -8.54 9.65
CA GLY A 272 -23.68 -8.83 9.74
C GLY A 272 -23.04 -9.28 8.42
N VAL A 273 -23.78 -10.01 7.58
CA VAL A 273 -23.31 -10.49 6.27
C VAL A 273 -22.96 -9.31 5.35
N LEU A 274 -23.78 -8.25 5.38
CA LEU A 274 -23.60 -7.08 4.53
C LEU A 274 -22.49 -6.14 5.04
N ALA A 275 -22.20 -6.15 6.34
CA ALA A 275 -21.25 -5.22 6.97
C ALA A 275 -19.79 -5.40 6.50
N ARG A 276 -19.46 -6.53 5.86
CA ARG A 276 -18.11 -6.83 5.36
C ARG A 276 -17.79 -6.14 4.03
N TRP A 277 -18.79 -6.03 3.16
CA TRP A 277 -18.61 -5.56 1.78
C TRP A 277 -18.19 -4.09 1.63
N PRO A 278 -18.56 -3.13 2.51
CA PRO A 278 -18.10 -1.76 2.41
C PRO A 278 -16.58 -1.57 2.54
N ALA A 279 -15.86 -2.55 3.11
CA ALA A 279 -14.40 -2.57 3.17
C ALA A 279 -13.73 -3.18 1.92
N GLU A 280 -14.50 -3.89 1.10
CA GLU A 280 -14.03 -4.53 -0.14
C GLU A 280 -14.13 -3.57 -1.33
N HIS A 281 -13.40 -3.87 -2.41
CA HIS A 281 -13.44 -3.09 -3.65
C HIS A 281 -14.70 -3.44 -4.48
N VAL A 282 -15.87 -3.00 -3.99
CA VAL A 282 -17.15 -3.18 -4.69
C VAL A 282 -17.32 -2.10 -5.75
N GLN A 283 -17.12 -2.46 -7.02
CA GLN A 283 -17.25 -1.56 -8.16
C GLN A 283 -18.69 -1.51 -8.68
N HIS A 284 -19.41 -2.63 -8.64
CA HIS A 284 -20.78 -2.73 -9.14
C HIS A 284 -21.72 -3.32 -8.08
N LEU A 285 -22.94 -2.79 -7.99
CA LEU A 285 -24.06 -3.43 -7.27
C LEU A 285 -25.17 -3.75 -8.27
N ILE A 286 -25.50 -5.03 -8.39
CA ILE A 286 -26.58 -5.50 -9.26
C ILE A 286 -27.87 -5.56 -8.44
N LEU A 287 -28.87 -4.80 -8.86
CA LEU A 287 -30.16 -4.63 -8.22
C LEU A 287 -31.29 -5.06 -9.17
N PRO A 288 -31.67 -6.34 -9.17
CA PRO A 288 -32.87 -6.79 -9.84
C PRO A 288 -34.13 -6.13 -9.29
N ALA A 289 -35.18 -6.03 -10.12
CA ALA A 289 -36.48 -5.56 -9.67
C ALA A 289 -37.05 -6.36 -8.49
N THR A 290 -36.69 -7.64 -8.38
CA THR A 290 -37.07 -8.56 -7.27
C THR A 290 -36.44 -8.18 -5.92
N THR A 291 -35.36 -7.39 -5.90
CA THR A 291 -34.74 -6.88 -4.66
C THR A 291 -35.64 -5.87 -3.94
N PHE A 292 -36.56 -5.23 -4.66
CA PHE A 292 -37.45 -4.20 -4.15
C PHE A 292 -38.77 -4.79 -3.65
N ILE A 293 -39.34 -4.13 -2.64
CA ILE A 293 -40.68 -4.40 -2.15
C ILE A 293 -41.61 -3.24 -2.53
N SER A 294 -42.91 -3.52 -2.68
CA SER A 294 -43.90 -2.47 -2.91
C SER A 294 -44.23 -1.73 -1.61
N ASN A 295 -44.22 -0.39 -1.65
CA ASN A 295 -44.81 0.43 -0.59
C ASN A 295 -46.35 0.45 -0.69
N ALA A 296 -47.01 1.13 0.26
CA ALA A 296 -48.47 1.24 0.30
C ALA A 296 -49.09 1.90 -0.96
N LYS A 297 -48.30 2.69 -1.72
CA LYS A 297 -48.71 3.34 -2.98
C LYS A 297 -48.32 2.53 -4.22
N GLY A 298 -47.72 1.35 -4.06
CA GLY A 298 -47.30 0.48 -5.17
C GLY A 298 -45.97 0.83 -5.83
N TYR A 299 -45.18 1.76 -5.26
CA TYR A 299 -43.84 2.11 -5.76
C TYR A 299 -42.76 1.17 -5.18
N PRO A 300 -41.67 0.90 -5.91
CA PRO A 300 -40.54 0.09 -5.44
C PRO A 300 -39.76 0.81 -4.33
N VAL A 301 -39.54 0.12 -3.21
CA VAL A 301 -38.70 0.57 -2.10
C VAL A 301 -37.87 -0.59 -1.55
N LEU A 302 -36.77 -0.29 -0.86
CA LEU A 302 -35.90 -1.31 -0.25
C LEU A 302 -36.24 -1.54 1.23
N ARG A 303 -35.98 -2.74 1.75
CA ARG A 303 -36.08 -3.06 3.19
C ARG A 303 -35.11 -2.20 4.01
N LYS A 304 -35.42 -1.96 5.29
CA LYS A 304 -34.65 -1.04 6.16
C LYS A 304 -33.16 -1.39 6.27
N PHE A 305 -32.82 -2.67 6.45
CA PHE A 305 -31.42 -3.10 6.53
C PHE A 305 -30.64 -2.86 5.22
N MET A 306 -31.30 -3.06 4.06
CA MET A 306 -30.71 -2.78 2.76
C MET A 306 -30.50 -1.28 2.53
N GLN A 307 -31.42 -0.44 3.02
CA GLN A 307 -31.23 1.01 3.02
C GLN A 307 -30.00 1.41 3.86
N THR A 308 -29.82 0.80 5.03
CA THR A 308 -28.63 1.04 5.87
C THR A 308 -27.35 0.66 5.13
N PHE A 309 -27.32 -0.53 4.52
CA PHE A 309 -26.19 -0.99 3.72
C PHE A 309 -25.87 -0.05 2.55
N LEU A 310 -26.88 0.34 1.76
CA LEU A 310 -26.67 1.27 0.65
C LEU A 310 -26.17 2.63 1.11
N ARG A 311 -26.67 3.13 2.25
CA ARG A 311 -26.20 4.40 2.83
C ARG A 311 -24.73 4.35 3.21
N ASP A 312 -24.23 3.21 3.68
CA ASP A 312 -22.82 3.02 4.00
C ASP A 312 -21.96 2.89 2.73
N ILE A 313 -22.41 2.15 1.71
CA ILE A 313 -21.62 1.91 0.50
C ILE A 313 -21.56 3.10 -0.47
N PHE A 314 -22.46 4.09 -0.38
CA PHE A 314 -22.40 5.29 -1.23
C PHE A 314 -21.07 6.05 -1.11
N LYS A 315 -20.41 5.95 0.05
CA LYS A 315 -19.08 6.54 0.26
C LYS A 315 -18.04 5.98 -0.72
N ASN A 316 -18.21 4.74 -1.17
CA ASN A 316 -17.33 4.05 -2.12
C ASN A 316 -17.64 4.40 -3.58
N ARG A 317 -18.74 5.12 -3.86
CA ARG A 317 -19.18 5.56 -5.19
C ARG A 317 -19.31 4.42 -6.23
N PRO A 318 -20.06 3.35 -5.93
CA PRO A 318 -20.21 2.23 -6.85
C PRO A 318 -21.08 2.59 -8.06
N ASN A 319 -21.05 1.73 -9.08
CA ASN A 319 -22.01 1.72 -10.18
C ASN A 319 -23.21 0.83 -9.83
N PHE A 320 -24.43 1.38 -9.86
CA PHE A 320 -25.66 0.64 -9.61
C PHE A 320 -26.25 0.11 -10.92
N ILE A 321 -26.30 -1.20 -11.08
CA ILE A 321 -26.83 -1.88 -12.27
C ILE A 321 -28.24 -2.36 -11.97
N PHE A 322 -29.25 -1.82 -12.66
CA PHE A 322 -30.64 -2.21 -12.48
C PHE A 322 -31.04 -3.25 -13.54
N SER A 323 -31.44 -4.44 -13.11
CA SER A 323 -31.90 -5.52 -13.98
C SER A 323 -33.38 -5.84 -13.75
N GLU A 324 -34.02 -6.46 -14.74
CA GLU A 324 -35.43 -6.91 -14.67
C GLU A 324 -36.45 -5.80 -14.35
N THR A 325 -36.10 -4.52 -14.47
CA THR A 325 -36.97 -3.37 -14.16
C THR A 325 -38.20 -3.27 -15.06
N GLN A 326 -38.14 -3.88 -16.24
CA GLN A 326 -39.22 -3.95 -17.23
C GLN A 326 -40.24 -5.06 -16.94
N SER A 327 -39.98 -5.93 -15.95
CA SER A 327 -40.87 -7.04 -15.58
C SER A 327 -42.20 -6.61 -14.95
N ASN A 328 -42.42 -5.30 -14.75
CA ASN A 328 -43.65 -4.72 -14.18
C ASN A 328 -44.07 -5.31 -12.81
N LEU A 329 -43.11 -5.75 -12.00
CA LEU A 329 -43.36 -6.28 -10.65
C LEU A 329 -44.03 -5.27 -9.70
N HIS A 330 -43.82 -3.97 -9.94
CA HIS A 330 -44.35 -2.88 -9.11
C HIS A 330 -45.43 -2.10 -9.89
N LYS A 331 -46.60 -1.89 -9.26
CA LYS A 331 -47.79 -1.34 -9.92
C LYS A 331 -47.67 0.15 -10.29
N ALA A 332 -46.74 0.88 -9.69
CA ALA A 332 -46.58 2.33 -9.89
C ALA A 332 -45.11 2.72 -10.11
N GLY A 333 -44.89 3.74 -10.94
CA GLY A 333 -43.58 4.39 -11.15
C GLY A 333 -42.77 3.91 -12.35
N GLY A 334 -43.08 2.72 -12.90
CA GLY A 334 -42.39 2.17 -14.07
C GLY A 334 -40.90 1.87 -13.83
N GLU A 335 -40.15 1.65 -14.90
CA GLU A 335 -38.71 1.29 -14.86
C GLU A 335 -37.82 2.36 -14.20
N LEU A 336 -38.18 3.64 -14.33
CA LEU A 336 -37.38 4.74 -13.77
C LEU A 336 -37.46 4.84 -12.24
N ALA A 337 -38.53 4.32 -11.63
CA ALA A 337 -38.76 4.48 -10.20
C ALA A 337 -37.67 3.82 -9.33
N TYR A 338 -37.06 2.73 -9.82
CA TYR A 338 -35.99 2.02 -9.12
C TYR A 338 -34.74 2.90 -8.98
N ALA A 339 -34.24 3.44 -10.09
CA ALA A 339 -33.08 4.34 -10.09
C ALA A 339 -33.37 5.66 -9.35
N GLN A 340 -34.56 6.23 -9.51
CA GLN A 340 -34.98 7.43 -8.78
C GLN A 340 -35.00 7.22 -7.26
N TYR A 341 -35.48 6.05 -6.80
CA TYR A 341 -35.50 5.71 -5.38
C TYR A 341 -34.09 5.60 -4.81
N VAL A 342 -33.17 4.89 -5.48
CA VAL A 342 -31.77 4.78 -5.03
C VAL A 342 -31.07 6.14 -5.03
N ARG A 343 -31.30 6.98 -6.04
CA ARG A 343 -30.81 8.38 -6.06
C ARG A 343 -31.32 9.20 -4.88
N GLN A 344 -32.59 9.00 -4.49
CA GLN A 344 -33.15 9.68 -3.33
C GLN A 344 -32.51 9.19 -2.02
N LEU A 345 -32.21 7.89 -1.91
CA LEU A 345 -31.44 7.36 -0.78
C LEU A 345 -30.03 7.95 -0.73
N GLU A 346 -29.35 8.07 -1.87
CA GLU A 346 -28.02 8.70 -1.98
C GLU A 346 -28.07 10.15 -1.52
N LYS A 347 -28.98 10.96 -2.07
CA LYS A 347 -29.16 12.39 -1.71
C LYS A 347 -29.43 12.62 -0.22
N THR A 348 -30.14 11.70 0.43
CA THR A 348 -30.49 11.77 1.86
C THR A 348 -29.48 11.07 2.75
N SER A 349 -28.41 10.49 2.20
CA SER A 349 -27.37 9.82 2.99
C SER A 349 -26.55 10.83 3.79
N PRO A 350 -26.07 10.47 5.00
CA PRO A 350 -25.16 11.32 5.77
C PRO A 350 -23.94 11.76 4.96
N PHE A 351 -23.41 10.85 4.13
CA PHE A 351 -22.30 11.13 3.23
C PHE A 351 -22.62 12.23 2.21
N ALA A 352 -23.76 12.14 1.51
CA ALA A 352 -24.12 13.16 0.51
C ALA A 352 -24.50 14.50 1.16
N ILE A 353 -25.12 14.47 2.35
CA ILE A 353 -25.41 15.68 3.13
C ILE A 353 -24.12 16.35 3.55
N ALA A 354 -23.15 15.60 4.11
CA ALA A 354 -21.83 16.11 4.45
C ALA A 354 -21.13 16.69 3.21
N ARG A 355 -21.16 15.98 2.08
CA ARG A 355 -20.56 16.43 0.81
C ARG A 355 -21.17 17.72 0.25
N ASN A 356 -22.49 17.88 0.36
CA ASN A 356 -23.21 19.04 -0.16
C ASN A 356 -23.31 20.19 0.86
N SER A 357 -23.04 19.93 2.13
CA SER A 357 -22.84 20.97 3.13
C SER A 357 -21.57 21.73 2.76
N THR A 358 -21.59 23.05 2.90
CA THR A 358 -20.43 23.93 2.62
C THR A 358 -19.21 23.66 3.51
N ASP A 359 -19.32 22.71 4.43
CA ASP A 359 -18.37 22.37 5.50
C ASP A 359 -17.71 20.99 5.29
N THR A 360 -17.36 20.64 4.05
CA THR A 360 -16.53 19.46 3.76
C THR A 360 -15.07 19.68 4.10
N VAL A 361 -14.35 18.60 4.46
CA VAL A 361 -12.88 18.51 4.50
C VAL A 361 -12.22 19.11 3.24
N GLU A 362 -12.88 19.04 2.09
CA GLU A 362 -12.41 19.63 0.82
C GLU A 362 -12.41 21.18 0.78
N ASN A 363 -13.03 21.86 1.77
CA ASN A 363 -13.00 23.32 1.97
C ASN A 363 -12.23 23.70 3.25
N PHE A 364 -11.00 23.19 3.36
CA PHE A 364 -10.05 23.20 4.50
C PHE A 364 -9.80 24.54 5.26
N GLY A 365 -10.58 25.60 5.04
CA GLY A 365 -10.44 26.92 5.64
C GLY A 365 -11.70 27.55 6.27
N ARG A 366 -12.90 26.96 6.18
CA ARG A 366 -14.10 27.44 6.91
C ARG A 366 -14.49 26.43 7.98
N GLY A 367 -14.40 26.82 9.26
CA GLY A 367 -14.63 25.93 10.42
C GLY A 367 -13.47 25.87 11.42
N TYR A 368 -12.28 26.39 11.08
CA TYR A 368 -11.16 26.54 12.03
C TYR A 368 -11.52 27.39 13.27
N GLU A 369 -12.62 28.15 13.19
CA GLU A 369 -13.16 28.96 14.29
C GLU A 369 -13.73 28.09 15.43
N ASP A 370 -14.22 26.88 15.14
CA ASP A 370 -14.74 25.93 16.15
C ASP A 370 -13.63 25.14 16.85
N TYR A 371 -12.54 24.81 16.15
CA TYR A 371 -11.34 24.16 16.71
C TYR A 371 -10.76 24.93 17.92
N LEU A 372 -10.81 26.26 17.86
CA LEU A 372 -10.28 27.12 18.92
C LEU A 372 -11.22 27.26 20.12
N GLN A 373 -12.47 26.77 20.06
CA GLN A 373 -13.41 26.91 21.15
C GLN A 373 -13.06 26.03 22.34
N ALA A 374 -12.64 24.77 22.14
CA ALA A 374 -12.36 23.86 23.24
C ALA A 374 -11.15 24.33 24.09
N PRO A 375 -9.97 24.68 23.51
CA PRO A 375 -8.87 25.24 24.29
C PRO A 375 -9.23 26.59 24.94
N LEU A 376 -9.99 27.46 24.26
CA LEU A 376 -10.47 28.72 24.84
C LEU A 376 -11.37 28.46 26.06
N GLN A 377 -12.30 27.53 25.95
CA GLN A 377 -13.25 27.19 27.01
C GLN A 377 -12.55 26.51 28.20
N ALA A 378 -11.57 25.66 27.94
CA ALA A 378 -10.74 25.03 28.98
C ALA A 378 -9.95 26.09 29.77
N VAL A 379 -9.23 26.98 29.08
CA VAL A 379 -8.47 28.07 29.72
C VAL A 379 -9.41 29.04 30.45
N TYR A 380 -10.56 29.37 29.88
CA TYR A 380 -11.58 30.21 30.53
C TYR A 380 -12.06 29.61 31.85
N LYS A 381 -12.41 28.31 31.86
CA LYS A 381 -12.82 27.62 33.09
C LYS A 381 -11.69 27.52 34.11
N ALA A 382 -10.47 27.23 33.67
CA ALA A 382 -9.30 27.19 34.55
C ALA A 382 -9.02 28.56 35.19
N LEU A 383 -9.21 29.66 34.45
CA LEU A 383 -9.09 31.01 34.98
C LEU A 383 -10.16 31.36 36.02
N LEU A 384 -11.40 30.90 35.82
CA LEU A 384 -12.48 31.14 36.79
C LEU A 384 -12.22 30.47 38.16
N ASP A 385 -11.49 29.35 38.15
CA ASP A 385 -11.08 28.61 39.34
C ASP A 385 -9.91 29.25 40.10
N ARG A 386 -9.19 30.21 39.50
CA ARG A 386 -8.10 30.93 40.19
C ARG A 386 -8.64 32.05 41.09
N PRO A 387 -7.89 32.50 42.11
CA PRO A 387 -8.28 33.62 42.96
C PRO A 387 -8.49 34.93 42.17
N HIS A 388 -9.39 35.81 42.64
CA HIS A 388 -9.77 37.04 41.92
C HIS A 388 -8.74 38.16 42.03
N ASP A 389 -8.01 38.19 43.14
CA ASP A 389 -7.14 39.32 43.49
C ASP A 389 -5.67 39.09 43.11
N SER A 390 -5.40 38.05 42.30
CA SER A 390 -4.04 37.68 41.88
C SER A 390 -3.92 37.58 40.36
N THR A 391 -2.87 38.17 39.81
CA THR A 391 -2.48 37.95 38.41
C THR A 391 -2.17 36.47 38.16
N THR A 392 -2.90 35.84 37.25
CA THR A 392 -2.66 34.44 36.86
C THR A 392 -1.57 34.36 35.80
N ILE A 393 -0.57 33.52 36.01
CA ILE A 393 0.54 33.32 35.07
C ILE A 393 0.25 32.09 34.22
N ILE A 394 0.17 32.30 32.90
CA ILE A 394 -0.09 31.25 31.92
C ILE A 394 1.19 31.01 31.10
N CYS A 395 1.56 29.76 30.86
CA CYS A 395 2.57 29.41 29.85
C CYS A 395 1.92 28.59 28.74
N VAL A 396 2.09 29.02 27.50
CA VAL A 396 1.78 28.24 26.30
C VAL A 396 3.06 27.60 25.80
N ALA A 397 3.22 26.30 26.00
CA ALA A 397 4.40 25.53 25.61
C ALA A 397 4.16 24.83 24.26
N GLY A 398 4.91 25.24 23.23
CA GLY A 398 4.62 24.86 21.84
C GLY A 398 3.58 25.81 21.21
N ALA A 399 3.89 27.11 21.18
CA ALA A 399 2.93 28.14 20.78
C ALA A 399 2.58 28.14 19.27
N GLY A 400 3.40 27.49 18.42
CA GLY A 400 3.24 27.46 16.99
C GLY A 400 3.13 28.87 16.39
N ARG A 401 2.09 29.11 15.59
CA ARG A 401 1.78 30.44 15.02
C ARG A 401 0.92 31.33 15.96
N GLY A 402 0.74 30.91 17.21
CA GLY A 402 0.03 31.66 18.25
C GLY A 402 -1.50 31.55 18.33
N PRO A 403 -2.21 30.56 17.75
CA PRO A 403 -3.66 30.48 17.92
C PRO A 403 -4.07 30.24 19.39
N ILE A 404 -3.34 29.39 20.12
CA ILE A 404 -3.60 29.13 21.54
C ILE A 404 -3.27 30.34 22.41
N VAL A 405 -2.20 31.07 22.10
CA VAL A 405 -1.88 32.35 22.75
C VAL A 405 -3.06 33.32 22.61
N SER A 406 -3.66 33.39 21.42
CA SER A 406 -4.85 34.21 21.16
C SER A 406 -6.07 33.73 21.97
N ASN A 407 -6.23 32.42 22.17
CA ASN A 407 -7.27 31.86 23.04
C ASN A 407 -7.06 32.24 24.51
N CYS A 408 -5.83 32.20 25.01
CA CYS A 408 -5.52 32.62 26.38
C CYS A 408 -5.84 34.09 26.61
N ILE A 409 -5.52 34.97 25.65
CA ILE A 409 -5.88 36.40 25.71
C ILE A 409 -7.41 36.57 25.75
N ARG A 410 -8.13 35.90 24.85
CA ARG A 410 -9.60 35.94 24.80
C ARG A 410 -10.24 35.39 26.07
N ALA A 411 -9.71 34.31 26.63
CA ALA A 411 -10.18 33.70 27.86
C ALA A 411 -9.95 34.59 29.08
N ALA A 412 -8.79 35.26 29.17
CA ALA A 412 -8.50 36.26 30.20
C ALA A 412 -9.47 37.45 30.13
N ALA A 413 -9.64 38.03 28.93
CA ALA A 413 -10.58 39.12 28.71
C ALA A 413 -12.03 38.72 29.04
N ARG A 414 -12.46 37.53 28.62
CA ARG A 414 -13.81 37.00 28.88
C ARG A 414 -14.06 36.69 30.36
N SER A 415 -13.05 36.20 31.07
CA SER A 415 -13.16 35.85 32.49
C SER A 415 -13.06 37.06 33.43
N GLY A 416 -12.62 38.21 32.93
CA GLY A 416 -12.34 39.39 33.75
C GLY A 416 -11.12 39.20 34.68
N ARG A 417 -10.30 38.17 34.44
CA ARG A 417 -9.13 37.84 35.25
C ARG A 417 -7.88 38.47 34.65
N GLU A 418 -7.07 39.06 35.52
CA GLU A 418 -5.76 39.56 35.12
C GLU A 418 -4.82 38.37 34.86
N ALA A 419 -4.17 38.37 33.69
CA ALA A 419 -3.27 37.29 33.31
C ALA A 419 -1.99 37.81 32.65
N ARG A 420 -0.90 37.06 32.81
CA ARG A 420 0.36 37.26 32.09
C ARG A 420 0.73 35.97 31.37
N ILE A 421 1.13 36.08 30.11
CA ILE A 421 1.27 34.92 29.23
C ILE A 421 2.73 34.79 28.77
N TYR A 422 3.34 33.64 29.00
CA TYR A 422 4.57 33.22 28.34
C TYR A 422 4.21 32.32 27.15
N ALA A 423 4.84 32.54 25.99
CA ALA A 423 4.67 31.72 24.80
C ALA A 423 6.03 31.17 24.36
N ILE A 424 6.24 29.87 24.54
CA ILE A 424 7.49 29.17 24.22
C ILE A 424 7.34 28.46 22.87
N GLU A 425 8.31 28.65 21.99
CA GLU A 425 8.35 27.96 20.69
C GLU A 425 9.80 27.64 20.27
N LYS A 426 10.04 26.40 19.83
CA LYS A 426 11.36 25.91 19.40
C LYS A 426 11.61 26.10 17.90
N ASN A 427 10.54 26.12 17.09
CA ASN A 427 10.63 26.29 15.65
C ASN A 427 10.92 27.77 15.33
N SER A 428 12.07 28.03 14.73
CA SER A 428 12.54 29.38 14.41
C SER A 428 11.60 30.12 13.45
N SER A 429 10.98 29.42 12.50
CA SER A 429 10.05 30.01 11.52
C SER A 429 8.73 30.40 12.18
N ALA A 430 8.18 29.54 13.03
CA ALA A 430 6.98 29.84 13.82
C ALA A 430 7.25 31.01 14.77
N PHE A 431 8.44 31.07 15.37
CA PHE A 431 8.85 32.15 16.27
C PHE A 431 8.87 33.54 15.60
N VAL A 432 9.29 33.64 14.34
CA VAL A 432 9.18 34.89 13.55
C VAL A 432 7.73 35.34 13.43
N THR A 433 6.80 34.40 13.24
CA THR A 433 5.36 34.71 13.22
C THR A 433 4.90 35.25 14.59
N LEU A 434 5.34 34.64 15.69
CA LEU A 434 5.01 35.08 17.05
C LEU A 434 5.55 36.49 17.33
N GLN A 435 6.78 36.82 16.89
CA GLN A 435 7.34 38.18 16.98
C GLN A 435 6.45 39.20 16.25
N GLY A 436 6.05 38.88 15.02
CA GLY A 436 5.18 39.74 14.22
C GLY A 436 3.79 39.94 14.84
N ARG A 437 3.21 38.91 15.44
CA ARG A 437 1.92 39.01 16.15
C ARG A 437 2.05 39.77 17.47
N ARG A 438 3.14 39.56 18.21
CA ARG A 438 3.41 40.29 19.44
C ARG A 438 3.56 41.80 19.22
N ALA A 439 4.19 42.20 18.11
CA ALA A 439 4.39 43.62 17.78
C ALA A 439 3.13 44.34 17.30
N ARG A 440 2.17 43.61 16.70
CA ARG A 440 1.01 44.21 16.00
C ARG A 440 -0.33 43.97 16.68
N GLU A 441 -0.51 42.80 17.31
CA GLU A 441 -1.81 42.28 17.73
C GLU A 441 -1.90 42.08 19.25
N TRP A 442 -0.84 41.59 19.89
CA TRP A 442 -0.93 41.11 21.27
C TRP A 442 -0.55 42.18 22.30
N PRO A 443 -1.28 42.23 23.42
CA PRO A 443 -1.02 43.17 24.52
C PRO A 443 0.33 42.89 25.19
N GLU A 444 0.82 43.89 25.94
CA GLU A 444 2.12 43.84 26.62
C GLU A 444 2.28 42.68 27.61
N MET A 445 1.16 42.14 28.11
CA MET A 445 1.12 40.97 28.98
C MET A 445 1.65 39.67 28.35
N VAL A 446 1.86 39.60 27.02
CA VAL A 446 2.41 38.42 26.35
C VAL A 446 3.93 38.55 26.23
N LYS A 447 4.68 37.54 26.66
CA LYS A 447 6.13 37.44 26.47
C LYS A 447 6.45 36.19 25.66
N ILE A 448 7.16 36.37 24.55
CA ILE A 448 7.56 35.27 23.67
C ILE A 448 8.99 34.82 24.02
N MET A 449 9.24 33.52 23.98
CA MET A 449 10.55 32.91 24.29
C MET A 449 10.90 31.85 23.25
N PHE A 450 12.11 31.93 22.71
CA PHE A 450 12.61 30.98 21.71
C PHE A 450 13.35 29.84 22.41
N GLY A 451 13.00 28.60 22.08
CA GLY A 451 13.72 27.41 22.54
C GLY A 451 12.79 26.24 22.86
N ASP A 452 13.42 25.10 23.19
CA ASP A 452 12.71 23.89 23.61
C ASP A 452 12.20 24.06 25.05
N MET A 453 10.92 23.73 25.30
CA MET A 453 10.33 23.81 26.64
C MET A 453 11.08 22.97 27.69
N ARG A 454 11.84 21.95 27.27
CA ARG A 454 12.67 21.10 28.14
C ARG A 454 13.97 21.78 28.55
N SER A 455 14.41 22.82 27.85
CA SER A 455 15.66 23.55 28.14
C SER A 455 15.46 25.01 28.57
N VAL A 456 14.40 25.66 28.08
CA VAL A 456 14.08 27.07 28.39
C VAL A 456 13.85 27.27 29.89
N GLN A 457 14.39 28.33 30.48
CA GLN A 457 14.11 28.69 31.87
C GLN A 457 13.10 29.83 31.92
N LEU A 458 11.99 29.61 32.62
CA LEU A 458 11.03 30.68 32.90
C LEU A 458 11.51 31.53 34.08
N PRO A 459 11.23 32.85 34.06
CA PRO A 459 11.64 33.74 35.15
C PRO A 459 10.87 33.49 36.46
N GLU A 460 9.74 32.78 36.41
CA GLU A 460 8.93 32.43 37.57
C GLU A 460 8.01 31.22 37.29
N PRO A 461 7.50 30.55 38.34
CA PRO A 461 6.51 29.48 38.20
C PRO A 461 5.15 29.97 37.68
N VAL A 462 4.43 29.10 36.98
CA VAL A 462 3.16 29.39 36.30
C VAL A 462 1.99 28.71 37.00
N ASP A 463 0.82 29.34 36.91
CA ASP A 463 -0.44 28.83 37.45
C ASP A 463 -1.14 27.88 36.47
N ILE A 464 -1.01 28.15 35.16
CA ILE A 464 -1.62 27.34 34.10
C ILE A 464 -0.57 27.07 33.02
N LEU A 465 -0.32 25.80 32.73
CA LEU A 465 0.49 25.35 31.60
C LEU A 465 -0.43 24.80 30.50
N VAL A 466 -0.38 25.39 29.31
CA VAL A 466 -1.19 25.01 28.16
C VAL A 466 -0.28 24.50 27.04
N SER A 467 -0.60 23.35 26.47
CA SER A 467 0.04 22.81 25.27
C SER A 467 -0.98 22.22 24.31
N GLU A 468 -0.53 21.99 23.08
CA GLU A 468 -1.22 21.18 22.10
C GLU A 468 -0.12 20.48 21.30
N LEU A 469 0.17 19.25 21.73
CA LEU A 469 1.24 18.39 21.22
C LEU A 469 0.69 16.98 20.96
N LEU A 470 -0.62 16.89 20.72
CA LEU A 470 -1.30 15.61 20.61
C LEU A 470 -1.25 15.13 19.16
N GLY A 471 -0.84 13.89 18.96
CA GLY A 471 -1.01 13.23 17.68
C GLY A 471 -2.33 12.46 17.58
N SER A 472 -2.54 11.77 16.46
CA SER A 472 -3.74 10.96 16.21
C SER A 472 -3.97 9.80 17.17
N PHE A 473 -2.92 9.37 17.89
CA PHE A 473 -2.94 8.38 18.96
C PHE A 473 -2.74 9.01 20.35
N GLY A 474 -2.90 10.34 20.46
CA GLY A 474 -2.70 11.11 21.67
C GLY A 474 -1.21 11.40 21.91
N ASP A 475 -0.42 10.37 22.23
CA ASP A 475 0.97 10.53 22.66
C ASP A 475 2.04 10.36 21.57
N ASN A 476 1.65 10.05 20.33
CA ASN A 476 2.57 9.76 19.23
C ASN A 476 3.35 10.98 18.70
N GLU A 477 3.09 12.17 19.23
CA GLU A 477 3.88 13.39 19.00
C GLU A 477 4.71 13.79 20.24
N LEU A 478 4.96 12.84 21.15
CA LEU A 478 5.84 12.98 22.32
C LEU A 478 5.37 14.02 23.34
N SER A 479 4.05 14.27 23.39
CA SER A 479 3.44 15.11 24.43
C SER A 479 3.90 14.73 25.85
N PRO A 480 3.96 13.44 26.26
CA PRO A 480 4.42 13.07 27.60
C PRO A 480 5.85 13.57 27.90
N GLU A 481 6.81 13.33 27.02
CA GLU A 481 8.22 13.71 27.21
C GLU A 481 8.41 15.23 27.20
N CYS A 482 7.66 15.95 26.35
CA CYS A 482 7.68 17.41 26.30
C CYS A 482 7.09 18.01 27.58
N LEU A 483 5.91 17.53 28.00
CA LEU A 483 5.21 18.03 29.17
C LEU A 483 5.91 17.68 30.47
N ASP A 484 6.47 16.47 30.61
CA ASP A 484 7.27 16.09 31.79
C ASP A 484 8.40 17.10 32.03
N GLY A 485 9.05 17.58 30.96
CA GLY A 485 10.02 18.67 31.06
C GLY A 485 9.35 19.97 31.50
N ALA A 486 8.29 20.40 30.81
CA ALA A 486 7.61 21.66 31.09
C ALA A 486 6.91 21.70 32.46
N MET A 487 6.62 20.56 33.11
CA MET A 487 5.98 20.52 34.43
C MET A 487 6.78 21.23 35.52
N ARG A 488 8.11 21.38 35.36
CA ARG A 488 8.94 22.17 36.28
C ARG A 488 8.54 23.65 36.36
N PHE A 489 7.82 24.14 35.36
CA PHE A 489 7.28 25.49 35.35
C PHE A 489 6.09 25.64 36.29
N LEU A 490 5.37 24.55 36.57
CA LEU A 490 4.07 24.60 37.22
C LEU A 490 4.21 24.77 38.73
N LYS A 491 3.34 25.60 39.33
CA LYS A 491 3.20 25.68 40.79
C LYS A 491 2.62 24.37 41.35
N PRO A 492 2.79 24.07 42.66
CA PRO A 492 2.22 22.86 43.27
C PRO A 492 0.70 22.70 43.11
N ASP A 493 -0.04 23.81 43.02
CA ASP A 493 -1.48 23.87 42.79
C ASP A 493 -1.84 24.25 41.34
N GLY A 494 -0.86 24.22 40.44
CA GLY A 494 -1.03 24.65 39.05
C GLY A 494 -1.79 23.64 38.21
N ILE A 495 -2.36 24.13 37.11
CA ILE A 495 -3.23 23.40 36.20
C ILE A 495 -2.48 23.12 34.88
N SER A 496 -2.50 21.88 34.41
CA SER A 496 -2.11 21.56 33.04
C SER A 496 -3.34 21.42 32.13
N ILE A 497 -3.20 21.88 30.89
CA ILE A 497 -4.17 21.73 29.80
C ILE A 497 -3.37 21.24 28.58
N PRO A 498 -3.57 20.01 28.07
CA PRO A 498 -4.55 19.04 28.53
C PRO A 498 -4.23 18.47 29.92
N ALA A 499 -5.28 18.11 30.67
CA ALA A 499 -5.18 17.45 31.96
C ALA A 499 -4.88 15.96 31.81
N SER A 500 -5.46 15.31 30.80
CA SER A 500 -5.12 13.93 30.45
C SER A 500 -5.48 13.61 29.00
N TYR A 501 -4.92 12.53 28.49
CA TYR A 501 -5.29 11.96 27.21
C TYR A 501 -5.03 10.46 27.16
N THR A 502 -5.88 9.77 26.42
CA THR A 502 -6.04 8.32 26.41
C THR A 502 -6.02 7.80 24.99
N ALA A 503 -5.21 6.79 24.72
CA ALA A 503 -5.12 6.10 23.44
C ALA A 503 -6.13 4.95 23.35
N TYR A 504 -6.72 4.73 22.18
CA TYR A 504 -7.71 3.67 21.93
C TYR A 504 -7.41 2.91 20.64
N ILE A 505 -7.66 1.60 20.60
CA ILE A 505 -7.54 0.79 19.36
C ILE A 505 -8.78 -0.02 19.03
N ALA A 506 -8.92 -0.36 17.75
CA ALA A 506 -9.89 -1.35 17.26
C ALA A 506 -9.32 -2.17 16.08
N PRO A 507 -9.54 -3.49 16.03
CA PRO A 507 -9.15 -4.31 14.89
C PRO A 507 -10.02 -3.99 13.67
N ILE A 508 -9.37 -3.74 12.52
CA ILE A 508 -10.07 -3.36 11.29
C ILE A 508 -9.68 -4.20 10.08
N SER A 509 -10.66 -4.39 9.20
CA SER A 509 -10.45 -4.79 7.82
C SER A 509 -10.38 -3.55 6.93
N ALA A 510 -9.32 -3.45 6.11
CA ALA A 510 -9.05 -2.30 5.26
C ALA A 510 -8.39 -2.74 3.94
N SER A 511 -9.00 -3.70 3.23
CA SER A 511 -8.39 -4.30 2.03
C SER A 511 -7.98 -3.30 0.96
N LYS A 512 -8.76 -2.22 0.76
CA LYS A 512 -8.40 -1.17 -0.20
C LYS A 512 -7.12 -0.44 0.20
N LEU A 513 -6.99 -0.08 1.48
CA LEU A 513 -5.80 0.59 2.01
C LEU A 513 -4.58 -0.32 1.91
N TYR A 514 -4.72 -1.58 2.33
CA TYR A 514 -3.63 -2.58 2.33
C TYR A 514 -3.11 -2.93 0.92
N ASN A 515 -3.98 -2.89 -0.08
CA ASN A 515 -3.62 -3.19 -1.47
C ASN A 515 -3.24 -1.95 -2.29
N ASP A 516 -3.19 -0.76 -1.69
CA ASP A 516 -2.77 0.45 -2.37
C ASP A 516 -1.26 0.36 -2.70
N PRO A 517 -0.87 0.27 -3.98
CA PRO A 517 0.53 0.14 -4.36
C PRO A 517 1.33 1.41 -4.04
N SER A 518 0.68 2.56 -3.84
CA SER A 518 1.35 3.80 -3.44
C SER A 518 1.65 3.89 -1.94
N GLY A 519 1.04 3.03 -1.12
CA GLY A 519 1.09 3.12 0.34
C GLY A 519 2.30 2.46 1.01
N GLY A 520 3.09 1.65 0.29
CA GLY A 520 4.27 0.96 0.85
C GLY A 520 3.98 -0.04 1.99
N LEU A 521 2.71 -0.28 2.35
CA LEU A 521 2.28 -1.08 3.51
C LEU A 521 2.71 -2.56 3.48
N ARG A 522 3.19 -3.03 2.33
CA ARG A 522 3.65 -4.40 2.09
C ARG A 522 5.16 -4.56 2.22
N GLU A 523 5.90 -3.46 2.23
CA GLU A 523 7.33 -3.46 2.53
C GLU A 523 7.50 -3.56 4.05
N THR A 524 8.55 -4.24 4.54
CA THR A 524 8.78 -4.44 5.98
C THR A 524 8.71 -3.13 6.76
N LYS A 525 9.40 -2.09 6.27
CA LYS A 525 9.38 -0.77 6.89
C LYS A 525 7.99 -0.14 6.91
N GLY A 526 7.21 -0.33 5.85
CA GLY A 526 5.85 0.18 5.81
C GLY A 526 4.90 -0.59 6.72
N ALA A 527 5.01 -1.91 6.79
CA ALA A 527 4.23 -2.75 7.70
C ALA A 527 4.55 -2.50 9.19
N GLU A 528 5.70 -1.92 9.50
CA GLU A 528 6.18 -1.62 10.86
C GLU A 528 6.10 -0.12 11.20
N THR A 529 5.44 0.68 10.35
CA THR A 529 5.25 2.12 10.58
C THR A 529 3.75 2.43 10.75
N PRO A 530 3.35 3.24 11.75
CA PRO A 530 1.97 3.70 11.84
C PRO A 530 1.69 4.88 10.89
N TYR A 531 0.49 4.94 10.33
CA TYR A 531 0.09 5.96 9.34
C TYR A 531 -1.10 6.77 9.79
N VAL A 532 -1.01 8.09 9.72
CA VAL A 532 -2.18 8.97 9.86
C VAL A 532 -2.96 8.94 8.55
N VAL A 533 -4.17 8.38 8.58
CA VAL A 533 -4.98 8.14 7.37
C VAL A 533 -6.46 8.35 7.64
N MET A 534 -7.15 8.96 6.68
CA MET A 534 -8.60 9.00 6.70
C MET A 534 -9.17 7.61 6.37
N LEU A 535 -9.57 6.87 7.41
CA LEU A 535 -10.16 5.54 7.28
C LEU A 535 -11.56 5.63 6.65
N HIS A 536 -11.65 5.34 5.35
CA HIS A 536 -12.89 5.48 4.56
C HIS A 536 -13.57 4.14 4.24
N ALA A 537 -12.84 3.24 3.57
CA ALA A 537 -13.32 1.91 3.18
C ALA A 537 -12.81 0.86 4.17
N ILE A 538 -13.36 0.88 5.39
CA ILE A 538 -12.99 -0.03 6.48
C ILE A 538 -14.20 -0.73 7.08
N ASN A 539 -13.95 -1.85 7.75
CA ASN A 539 -14.90 -2.53 8.63
C ASN A 539 -14.22 -2.82 9.97
N THR A 540 -14.84 -2.40 11.07
CA THR A 540 -14.37 -2.78 12.42
C THR A 540 -14.79 -4.21 12.72
N LEU A 541 -13.82 -5.07 13.01
CA LEU A 541 -14.02 -6.52 13.12
C LEU A 541 -14.51 -6.96 14.50
N SER A 542 -14.29 -6.15 15.53
CA SER A 542 -14.72 -6.43 16.90
C SER A 542 -16.20 -6.12 17.15
N GLY A 543 -16.82 -6.94 17.99
CA GLY A 543 -18.15 -6.71 18.58
C GLY A 543 -18.06 -6.24 20.04
N GLY A 544 -19.20 -6.03 20.68
CA GLY A 544 -19.24 -5.79 22.12
C GLY A 544 -19.10 -7.10 22.90
N GLY A 545 -18.18 -7.17 23.85
CA GLY A 545 -18.11 -8.26 24.84
C GLY A 545 -19.38 -8.30 25.69
N GLY A 546 -20.25 -9.27 25.40
CA GLY A 546 -21.46 -9.53 26.18
C GLY A 546 -21.23 -10.57 27.29
N SER A 547 -22.31 -11.00 27.95
CA SER A 547 -22.27 -12.08 28.96
C SER A 547 -21.71 -13.40 28.45
N GLU A 548 -21.77 -13.63 27.13
CA GLU A 548 -21.25 -14.84 26.46
C GLU A 548 -19.72 -14.82 26.28
N HIS A 549 -19.10 -13.63 26.28
CA HIS A 549 -17.65 -13.45 26.09
C HIS A 549 -17.08 -12.55 27.20
N PRO A 550 -17.04 -13.02 28.46
CA PRO A 550 -16.73 -12.19 29.62
C PRO A 550 -15.27 -11.69 29.68
N ARG A 551 -14.37 -12.30 28.88
CA ARG A 551 -12.97 -11.86 28.75
C ARG A 551 -12.79 -10.74 27.72
N CYS A 552 -13.76 -10.56 26.82
CA CYS A 552 -13.66 -9.59 25.74
C CYS A 552 -14.16 -8.23 26.21
N GLY A 553 -13.43 -7.17 25.85
CA GLY A 553 -13.84 -5.80 26.11
C GLY A 553 -14.87 -5.26 25.11
N SER A 554 -14.99 -3.94 25.07
CA SER A 554 -15.79 -3.22 24.09
C SER A 554 -15.26 -3.36 22.66
N LYS A 555 -16.05 -2.88 21.70
CA LYS A 555 -15.67 -2.84 20.28
C LYS A 555 -14.38 -2.05 20.02
N ILE A 556 -14.26 -0.89 20.66
CA ILE A 556 -13.06 -0.05 20.67
C ILE A 556 -12.59 -0.02 22.12
N GLN A 557 -11.32 -0.28 22.38
CA GLN A 557 -10.79 -0.45 23.74
C GLN A 557 -9.67 0.55 24.03
N GLU A 558 -9.60 0.96 25.30
CA GLU A 558 -8.56 1.84 25.84
C GLU A 558 -7.24 1.08 25.98
N CYS A 559 -6.14 1.72 25.57
CA CYS A 559 -4.79 1.19 25.74
C CYS A 559 -4.15 1.72 27.03
N TRP A 560 -3.90 3.03 27.09
CA TRP A 560 -3.27 3.70 28.22
C TRP A 560 -3.64 5.19 28.26
N THR A 561 -3.42 5.80 29.42
CA THR A 561 -3.70 7.20 29.70
C THR A 561 -2.47 7.90 30.27
N PHE A 562 -2.20 9.11 29.78
CA PHE A 562 -1.24 10.05 30.38
C PHE A 562 -1.98 11.18 31.09
N GLU A 563 -1.53 11.55 32.28
CA GLU A 563 -2.11 12.62 33.11
C GLU A 563 -1.08 13.69 33.43
N HIS A 564 -1.52 14.96 33.51
CA HIS A 564 -0.69 16.13 33.76
C HIS A 564 -1.38 17.09 34.75
N PRO A 565 -0.68 17.55 35.81
CA PRO A 565 0.64 17.13 36.24
C PRO A 565 0.62 15.74 36.91
N ARG A 566 1.71 14.98 36.76
CA ARG A 566 1.89 13.69 37.43
C ARG A 566 3.18 13.64 38.25
N LYS A 567 3.24 12.74 39.22
CA LYS A 567 4.41 12.59 40.10
C LYS A 567 5.45 11.69 39.45
N ILE A 568 6.61 12.26 39.13
CA ILE A 568 7.75 11.57 38.54
C ILE A 568 9.03 11.88 39.33
N VAL A 569 10.02 10.99 39.23
CA VAL A 569 11.32 11.20 39.90
C VAL A 569 12.15 12.18 39.06
N LEU A 570 12.54 13.29 39.68
CA LEU A 570 13.22 14.40 39.03
C LEU A 570 14.67 14.54 39.52
N ASP A 571 15.53 15.07 38.64
CA ASP A 571 16.87 15.52 38.96
C ASP A 571 16.87 16.88 39.69
N SER A 572 18.06 17.39 40.03
CA SER A 572 18.22 18.69 40.70
C SER A 572 17.75 19.90 39.87
N ARG A 573 17.51 19.72 38.57
CA ARG A 573 17.00 20.74 37.64
C ARG A 573 15.47 20.64 37.46
N GLY A 574 14.83 19.65 38.10
CA GLY A 574 13.41 19.40 37.93
C GLY A 574 13.07 18.67 36.62
N LEU A 575 14.03 17.95 36.04
CA LEU A 575 13.83 17.15 34.81
C LEU A 575 13.77 15.65 35.13
N PRO A 576 13.04 14.84 34.35
CA PRO A 576 13.02 13.39 34.53
C PRO A 576 14.43 12.79 34.37
N ILE A 577 14.77 11.79 35.20
CA ILE A 577 16.08 11.12 35.15
C ILE A 577 16.20 10.21 33.91
N THR A 578 15.09 9.59 33.51
CA THR A 578 14.99 8.67 32.36
C THR A 578 13.66 8.91 31.65
N ASN A 579 13.45 8.32 30.46
CA ASN A 579 12.13 8.29 29.81
C ASN A 579 11.33 7.01 30.12
N ILE A 580 11.89 6.04 30.84
CA ILE A 580 11.30 4.70 31.06
C ILE A 580 9.94 4.77 31.77
N HIS A 581 9.70 5.81 32.58
CA HIS A 581 8.41 6.05 33.25
C HIS A 581 7.29 6.49 32.28
N ASN A 582 7.61 6.72 31.01
CA ASN A 582 6.67 6.90 29.90
C ASN A 582 6.46 5.63 29.06
N ASN A 583 7.15 4.53 29.37
CA ASN A 583 6.85 3.25 28.72
C ASN A 583 5.47 2.77 29.17
N ALA A 584 4.71 2.23 28.23
CA ALA A 584 3.38 1.70 28.47
C ALA A 584 3.21 0.38 27.70
N SER A 585 2.30 -0.46 28.16
CA SER A 585 1.89 -1.64 27.42
C SER A 585 0.46 -1.99 27.79
N CYS A 586 -0.28 -2.56 26.85
CA CYS A 586 -1.59 -3.12 27.13
C CYS A 586 -1.80 -4.43 26.36
N HIS A 587 -2.56 -5.32 26.99
CA HIS A 587 -3.08 -6.55 26.40
C HIS A 587 -4.60 -6.43 26.36
N LEU A 588 -5.17 -6.51 25.16
CA LEU A 588 -6.59 -6.30 24.90
C LEU A 588 -7.17 -7.51 24.19
N THR A 589 -8.28 -8.04 24.71
CA THR A 589 -8.99 -9.17 24.11
C THR A 589 -10.28 -8.68 23.46
N PHE A 590 -10.43 -8.90 22.15
CA PHE A 590 -11.60 -8.52 21.35
C PHE A 590 -12.42 -9.75 20.98
N HIS A 591 -13.75 -9.62 21.06
CA HIS A 591 -14.66 -10.62 20.50
C HIS A 591 -14.85 -10.37 19.01
N ILE A 592 -14.64 -11.38 18.18
CA ILE A 592 -14.85 -11.33 16.72
C ILE A 592 -16.18 -12.03 16.41
N PRO A 593 -17.29 -11.31 16.24
CA PRO A 593 -18.59 -11.93 16.00
C PRO A 593 -18.66 -12.65 14.66
N TYR A 594 -17.94 -12.14 13.65
CA TYR A 594 -18.05 -12.59 12.27
C TYR A 594 -16.67 -12.80 11.67
N ALA A 595 -16.50 -13.89 10.92
CA ALA A 595 -15.26 -14.15 10.21
C ALA A 595 -14.86 -12.95 9.33
N GLY A 596 -13.58 -12.66 9.27
CA GLY A 596 -13.04 -11.50 8.55
C GLY A 596 -11.52 -11.57 8.40
N LEU A 597 -11.00 -10.66 7.57
CA LEU A 597 -9.55 -10.51 7.37
C LEU A 597 -9.09 -9.19 7.98
N MET A 598 -8.27 -9.26 9.02
CA MET A 598 -7.69 -8.09 9.69
C MET A 598 -6.44 -7.63 8.96
N HIS A 599 -6.37 -6.33 8.67
CA HIS A 599 -5.21 -5.75 7.97
C HIS A 599 -4.38 -4.85 8.89
N GLY A 600 -4.92 -4.49 10.05
CA GLY A 600 -4.26 -3.62 11.03
C GLY A 600 -5.21 -3.18 12.13
N LEU A 601 -4.70 -2.31 13.00
CA LEU A 601 -5.43 -1.68 14.10
C LEU A 601 -5.68 -0.21 13.75
N ALA A 602 -6.91 0.25 13.92
CA ALA A 602 -7.22 1.68 13.91
C ALA A 602 -6.97 2.24 15.31
N GLY A 603 -6.19 3.32 15.39
CA GLY A 603 -5.91 4.05 16.62
C GLY A 603 -6.62 5.40 16.66
N TYR A 604 -7.10 5.74 17.85
CA TYR A 604 -7.83 6.97 18.18
C TYR A 604 -7.31 7.54 19.50
N PHE A 605 -7.76 8.74 19.85
CA PHE A 605 -7.50 9.31 21.17
C PHE A 605 -8.68 10.07 21.72
N ASP A 606 -8.57 10.33 23.01
CA ASP A 606 -9.53 11.05 23.82
C ASP A 606 -8.73 11.95 24.76
N ALA A 607 -9.01 13.24 24.84
CA ALA A 607 -8.28 14.16 25.71
C ALA A 607 -9.22 14.99 26.56
N ILE A 608 -8.96 15.00 27.86
CA ILE A 608 -9.59 15.91 28.81
C ILE A 608 -8.72 17.16 28.87
N LEU A 609 -9.22 18.27 28.33
CA LEU A 609 -8.51 19.53 28.38
C LEU A 609 -8.57 20.12 29.79
N TYR A 610 -9.77 20.25 30.34
CA TYR A 610 -10.00 20.71 31.72
C TYR A 610 -11.42 20.37 32.17
N LYS A 611 -11.55 19.58 33.24
CA LYS A 611 -12.84 19.11 33.80
C LYS A 611 -13.72 18.45 32.72
N ASP A 612 -14.86 19.06 32.39
CA ASP A 612 -15.85 18.59 31.42
C ASP A 612 -15.57 19.06 29.98
N VAL A 613 -14.45 19.77 29.74
CA VAL A 613 -14.02 20.18 28.40
C VAL A 613 -13.02 19.16 27.87
N GLY A 614 -13.36 18.49 26.77
CA GLY A 614 -12.50 17.52 26.12
C GLY A 614 -12.59 17.56 24.59
N ILE A 615 -11.68 16.83 23.95
CA ILE A 615 -11.64 16.60 22.50
C ILE A 615 -11.44 15.11 22.23
N THR A 616 -11.96 14.59 21.12
CA THR A 616 -11.89 13.15 20.81
C THR A 616 -11.91 12.84 19.33
N THR A 617 -11.14 11.83 18.92
CA THR A 617 -11.25 11.18 17.61
C THR A 617 -11.97 9.82 17.69
N HIS A 618 -12.47 9.44 18.86
CA HIS A 618 -13.20 8.19 19.07
C HIS A 618 -14.51 8.17 18.25
N PRO A 619 -14.70 7.24 17.30
CA PRO A 619 -15.80 7.28 16.33
C PRO A 619 -17.20 7.37 16.94
N GLU A 620 -17.42 6.71 18.09
CA GLU A 620 -18.72 6.69 18.75
C GLU A 620 -19.04 7.97 19.56
N ARG A 621 -18.02 8.79 19.86
CA ARG A 621 -18.14 9.99 20.73
C ARG A 621 -17.87 11.29 19.99
N MET A 622 -17.18 11.24 18.85
CA MET A 622 -16.78 12.40 18.05
C MET A 622 -17.95 13.33 17.72
N ALA A 623 -19.12 12.80 17.32
CA ALA A 623 -20.28 13.62 17.01
C ALA A 623 -20.84 14.42 18.20
N GLN A 624 -20.60 13.96 19.44
CA GLN A 624 -21.12 14.59 20.66
C GLN A 624 -20.09 15.53 21.30
N VAL A 625 -18.83 15.11 21.37
CA VAL A 625 -17.75 15.81 22.09
C VAL A 625 -16.97 16.75 21.18
N SER A 626 -16.76 16.37 19.92
CA SER A 626 -15.94 17.14 18.97
C SER A 626 -16.63 17.23 17.59
N PRO A 627 -17.87 17.77 17.53
CA PRO A 627 -18.56 17.93 16.27
C PRO A 627 -17.71 18.77 15.31
N ASN A 628 -17.58 18.31 14.07
CA ASN A 628 -16.83 18.98 12.99
C ASN A 628 -15.32 19.13 13.22
N MET A 629 -14.72 18.41 14.18
CA MET A 629 -13.27 18.43 14.38
C MET A 629 -12.56 17.64 13.28
N LEU A 630 -11.69 18.32 12.52
CA LEU A 630 -10.98 17.76 11.36
C LEU A 630 -9.45 17.75 11.51
N SER A 631 -8.92 18.20 12.65
CA SER A 631 -7.47 18.37 12.87
C SER A 631 -6.70 17.06 12.93
N TRP A 632 -7.36 15.95 13.25
CA TRP A 632 -6.74 14.63 13.36
C TRP A 632 -7.53 13.61 12.55
N PHE A 633 -6.86 12.94 11.61
CA PHE A 633 -7.35 11.66 11.10
C PHE A 633 -6.91 10.53 12.03
N PRO A 634 -7.61 9.39 12.06
CA PRO A 634 -7.18 8.21 12.80
C PRO A 634 -5.77 7.77 12.39
N ILE A 635 -5.08 7.08 13.30
CA ILE A 635 -3.82 6.40 12.98
C ILE A 635 -4.11 4.93 12.60
N PHE A 636 -3.29 4.34 11.76
CA PHE A 636 -3.41 2.95 11.33
C PHE A 636 -2.10 2.22 11.61
N PHE A 637 -2.16 1.13 12.39
CA PHE A 637 -1.06 0.21 12.67
C PHE A 637 -1.22 -1.03 11.79
N PRO A 638 -0.50 -1.12 10.65
CA PRO A 638 -0.64 -2.25 9.73
C PRO A 638 -0.10 -3.56 10.31
N PHE A 639 -0.56 -4.68 9.76
CA PHE A 639 0.11 -5.97 9.89
C PHE A 639 0.76 -6.34 8.55
N LYS A 640 1.97 -6.90 8.62
CA LYS A 640 2.71 -7.35 7.44
C LYS A 640 1.89 -8.31 6.58
N GLU A 641 1.26 -9.29 7.22
CA GLU A 641 0.35 -10.23 6.59
C GLU A 641 -1.06 -10.06 7.18
N PRO A 642 -2.12 -10.08 6.37
CA PRO A 642 -3.47 -9.99 6.89
C PRO A 642 -3.82 -11.23 7.72
N LEU A 643 -4.31 -11.01 8.94
CA LEU A 643 -4.68 -12.09 9.86
C LEU A 643 -6.14 -12.51 9.63
N TYR A 644 -6.36 -13.79 9.29
CA TYR A 644 -7.71 -14.34 9.21
C TYR A 644 -8.28 -14.56 10.63
N LEU A 645 -9.44 -13.98 10.89
CA LEU A 645 -10.17 -14.11 12.13
C LEU A 645 -11.42 -14.96 11.88
N PRO A 646 -11.57 -16.14 12.49
CA PRO A 646 -12.79 -16.94 12.41
C PRO A 646 -13.99 -16.26 13.08
N SER A 647 -15.21 -16.70 12.73
CA SER A 647 -16.42 -16.28 13.46
C SER A 647 -16.35 -16.76 14.92
N HIS A 648 -16.81 -15.91 15.83
CA HIS A 648 -16.81 -16.11 17.28
C HIS A 648 -15.42 -16.36 17.91
N SER A 649 -14.34 -15.99 17.22
CA SER A 649 -13.00 -16.07 17.80
C SER A 649 -12.76 -14.96 18.83
N GLU A 650 -11.76 -15.17 19.68
CA GLU A 650 -11.17 -14.12 20.49
C GLU A 650 -9.88 -13.66 19.82
N LEU A 651 -9.64 -12.35 19.78
CA LEU A 651 -8.42 -11.75 19.26
C LEU A 651 -7.71 -11.06 20.42
N ASP A 652 -6.52 -11.55 20.76
CA ASP A 652 -5.62 -10.84 21.66
C ASP A 652 -4.75 -9.90 20.86
N VAL A 653 -4.65 -8.66 21.34
CA VAL A 653 -3.78 -7.63 20.80
C VAL A 653 -2.86 -7.16 21.91
N TYR A 654 -1.57 -7.15 21.61
CA TYR A 654 -0.53 -6.61 22.46
C TYR A 654 0.06 -5.39 21.77
N ILE A 655 0.19 -4.30 22.50
CA ILE A 655 0.85 -3.09 22.00
C ILE A 655 1.66 -2.47 23.12
N TRP A 656 2.88 -2.07 22.78
CA TRP A 656 3.85 -1.46 23.68
C TRP A 656 4.21 -0.08 23.16
N ARG A 657 4.40 0.86 24.08
CA ARG A 657 5.08 2.12 23.89
C ARG A 657 6.39 2.05 24.63
N LEU A 658 7.49 2.15 23.90
CA LEU A 658 8.83 1.98 24.43
C LEU A 658 9.67 3.23 24.16
N SER A 659 10.71 3.41 24.97
CA SER A 659 11.60 4.54 24.85
C SER A 659 13.02 4.19 25.27
N ASP A 660 13.95 4.93 24.67
CA ASP A 660 15.35 5.02 25.08
C ASP A 660 15.70 6.53 25.27
N PRO A 661 16.97 6.89 25.53
CA PRO A 661 17.36 8.30 25.67
C PRO A 661 17.14 9.18 24.43
N HIS A 662 16.97 8.59 23.25
CA HIS A 662 16.94 9.27 21.95
C HIS A 662 15.59 9.16 21.21
N LYS A 663 14.85 8.06 21.40
CA LYS A 663 13.66 7.71 20.63
C LYS A 663 12.54 7.18 21.52
N VAL A 664 11.33 7.31 20.99
CA VAL A 664 10.12 6.63 21.46
C VAL A 664 9.53 5.92 20.25
N TRP A 665 9.05 4.69 20.43
CA TRP A 665 8.43 3.89 19.38
C TRP A 665 7.31 3.02 19.92
N TYR A 666 6.57 2.41 19.00
CA TYR A 666 5.55 1.41 19.32
C TYR A 666 5.93 0.05 18.76
N GLU A 667 5.56 -1.00 19.47
CA GLU A 667 5.59 -2.38 18.99
C GLU A 667 4.19 -2.96 19.13
N TRP A 668 3.75 -3.81 18.21
CA TRP A 668 2.43 -4.43 18.30
C TRP A 668 2.41 -5.85 17.72
N MET A 669 1.54 -6.68 18.29
CA MET A 669 1.32 -8.07 17.93
C MET A 669 -0.17 -8.43 18.09
N ALA A 670 -0.68 -9.36 17.30
CA ALA A 670 -2.02 -9.90 17.50
C ALA A 670 -2.07 -11.41 17.26
N GLU A 671 -2.89 -12.09 18.04
CA GLU A 671 -3.11 -13.54 17.98
C GLU A 671 -4.61 -13.86 18.07
N SER A 672 -5.09 -14.76 17.23
CA SER A 672 -6.50 -15.19 17.24
C SER A 672 -6.63 -16.59 17.85
N PHE A 673 -7.60 -16.75 18.75
CA PHE A 673 -7.89 -17.99 19.45
C PHE A 673 -9.34 -18.45 19.19
N LEU A 674 -9.52 -19.75 19.01
CA LEU A 674 -10.84 -20.37 18.97
C LEU A 674 -11.19 -20.92 20.36
N PRO A 675 -12.33 -20.54 20.95
CA PRO A 675 -12.77 -21.12 22.22
C PRO A 675 -12.92 -22.65 22.09
N SER A 676 -12.22 -23.42 22.92
CA SER A 676 -12.39 -24.87 22.98
C SER A 676 -13.75 -25.19 23.58
N VAL A 677 -14.70 -25.61 22.75
CA VAL A 677 -16.00 -26.09 23.23
C VAL A 677 -15.78 -27.46 23.86
N VAL A 678 -15.49 -27.50 25.17
CA VAL A 678 -15.61 -28.74 25.95
C VAL A 678 -17.10 -29.06 26.10
N ARG A 679 -17.68 -29.71 25.09
CA ARG A 679 -19.02 -30.31 25.23
C ARG A 679 -18.90 -31.43 26.25
N GLY A 680 -19.36 -31.18 27.47
CA GLY A 680 -19.50 -32.20 28.51
C GLY A 680 -20.30 -33.38 27.97
N THR A 681 -19.64 -34.52 27.81
CA THR A 681 -20.26 -35.77 27.41
C THR A 681 -21.12 -36.28 28.55
N THR A 682 -22.43 -36.14 28.42
CA THR A 682 -23.39 -37.00 29.13
C THR A 682 -24.34 -37.65 28.12
N GLY A 683 -24.24 -38.97 28.00
CA GLY A 683 -25.37 -39.84 27.67
C GLY A 683 -25.75 -40.07 26.19
N VAL A 684 -25.20 -41.15 25.61
CA VAL A 684 -25.90 -42.20 24.82
C VAL A 684 -26.79 -41.78 23.62
N SER A 685 -26.29 -42.01 22.39
CA SER A 685 -26.67 -43.12 21.48
C SER A 685 -26.29 -42.79 20.03
N SER A 686 -25.58 -43.71 19.39
CA SER A 686 -25.20 -43.64 17.98
C SER A 686 -26.42 -43.83 17.07
N PRO A 687 -26.44 -43.14 15.92
CA PRO A 687 -26.59 -43.86 14.67
C PRO A 687 -25.49 -43.53 13.65
N THR A 688 -25.20 -44.56 12.88
CA THR A 688 -24.22 -44.77 11.82
C THR A 688 -24.37 -43.86 10.59
N ARG A 689 -23.22 -43.38 10.06
CA ARG A 689 -22.82 -43.05 8.65
C ARG A 689 -23.82 -42.25 7.78
N SER A 690 -23.47 -41.23 7.00
CA SER A 690 -22.21 -40.78 6.40
C SER A 690 -22.32 -39.29 6.04
N ASN A 691 -21.25 -38.52 6.22
CA ASN A 691 -20.78 -37.56 5.21
C ASN A 691 -19.35 -37.14 5.59
N THR A 692 -18.43 -37.51 4.71
CA THR A 692 -17.01 -37.24 4.73
C THR A 692 -16.74 -35.76 4.51
N LEU A 693 -16.34 -35.06 5.56
CA LEU A 693 -15.49 -33.87 5.42
C LEU A 693 -14.12 -34.37 4.98
N ASN A 694 -13.86 -34.32 3.67
CA ASN A 694 -12.51 -34.41 3.14
C ASN A 694 -11.78 -33.11 3.49
N VAL A 695 -11.24 -33.08 4.70
CA VAL A 695 -10.01 -32.33 4.98
C VAL A 695 -8.96 -32.95 4.06
N LEU A 696 -8.56 -32.22 3.01
CA LEU A 696 -7.38 -32.58 2.23
C LEU A 696 -6.17 -32.44 3.14
N SER A 697 -5.84 -33.55 3.80
CA SER A 697 -4.54 -33.79 4.40
C SER A 697 -3.51 -33.97 3.28
N ASN A 698 -2.97 -32.85 2.77
CA ASN A 698 -1.60 -32.88 2.26
C ASN A 698 -0.67 -32.66 3.45
N ASN A 699 -0.40 -33.77 4.15
CA ASN A 699 0.77 -33.91 4.99
C ASN A 699 2.01 -33.98 4.08
N GLN A 700 2.49 -32.82 3.66
CA GLN A 700 3.93 -32.58 3.52
C GLN A 700 4.22 -31.39 4.41
N ALA A 701 4.70 -31.69 5.62
CA ALA A 701 5.36 -30.71 6.46
C ALA A 701 6.58 -30.19 5.71
N LEU A 702 6.47 -28.99 5.13
CA LEU A 702 7.63 -28.14 4.89
C LEU A 702 7.89 -27.42 6.20
N SER A 703 8.88 -27.94 6.92
CA SER A 703 9.52 -27.33 8.07
C SER A 703 9.85 -25.86 7.80
N SER A 704 9.30 -24.96 8.61
CA SER A 704 10.02 -23.73 8.96
C SER A 704 11.37 -24.13 9.56
N PRO A 705 12.49 -23.47 9.24
CA PRO A 705 13.77 -23.77 9.86
C PRO A 705 13.74 -23.33 11.32
N MET A 706 13.39 -24.26 12.22
CA MET A 706 13.85 -24.20 13.60
C MET A 706 15.37 -24.46 13.58
N LEU A 707 16.13 -23.57 14.22
CA LEU A 707 17.49 -23.89 14.68
C LEU A 707 17.41 -25.11 15.62
N ASP A 708 18.18 -26.14 15.30
CA ASP A 708 18.24 -27.41 16.03
C ASP A 708 18.59 -27.20 17.52
N ALA A 709 17.73 -27.73 18.40
CA ALA A 709 18.07 -27.92 19.81
C ALA A 709 18.97 -29.17 19.98
N PRO A 710 19.92 -29.19 20.94
CA PRO A 710 20.81 -30.33 21.13
C PRO A 710 20.04 -31.58 21.64
N PRO A 711 20.44 -32.80 21.27
CA PRO A 711 19.66 -33.99 21.55
C PRO A 711 19.94 -34.54 22.95
N GLY A 712 18.87 -34.58 23.75
CA GLY A 712 18.80 -35.36 24.98
C GLY A 712 17.93 -34.66 26.01
N TRP A 713 16.66 -35.08 26.11
CA TRP A 713 15.87 -35.19 27.34
C TRP A 713 14.50 -35.76 26.96
N GLY A 714 14.31 -37.04 27.26
CA GLY A 714 13.05 -37.74 27.07
C GLY A 714 12.08 -37.44 28.22
N ASN A 715 10.79 -37.43 27.87
CA ASN A 715 9.59 -37.66 28.68
C ASN A 715 9.79 -37.85 30.19
N SER A 716 9.79 -36.74 30.95
CA SER A 716 9.29 -36.71 32.32
C SER A 716 8.96 -35.28 32.72
N ARG A 717 7.70 -35.04 33.15
CA ARG A 717 7.25 -33.77 33.75
C ARG A 717 8.12 -33.44 34.98
N PRO A 718 8.64 -32.21 35.14
CA PRO A 718 9.18 -31.77 36.41
C PRO A 718 8.12 -31.02 37.23
N ASP A 719 8.19 -31.24 38.54
CA ASP A 719 7.37 -30.62 39.58
C ASP A 719 7.69 -29.12 39.77
N ASN A 720 6.73 -28.44 40.40
CA ASN A 720 6.49 -26.99 40.43
C ASN A 720 7.49 -26.13 41.23
N ASP A 721 8.67 -26.63 41.62
CA ASP A 721 9.57 -25.97 42.57
C ASP A 721 10.87 -25.38 41.97
N ASN A 722 11.08 -25.44 40.64
CA ASN A 722 12.33 -24.97 40.01
C ASN A 722 12.19 -23.77 39.04
N LEU A 723 11.11 -22.99 39.13
CA LEU A 723 10.89 -21.79 38.30
C LEU A 723 11.99 -20.72 38.45
N GLY A 724 12.60 -20.61 39.63
CA GLY A 724 13.64 -19.60 39.90
C GLY A 724 15.01 -19.90 39.27
N GLU A 725 15.31 -21.16 38.97
CA GLU A 725 16.60 -21.55 38.38
C GLU A 725 16.56 -21.47 36.86
N VAL A 726 15.42 -21.84 36.26
CA VAL A 726 15.12 -21.69 34.83
C VAL A 726 15.03 -20.20 34.43
N GLU A 727 14.42 -19.34 35.25
CA GLU A 727 14.39 -17.89 35.02
C GLU A 727 15.79 -17.26 35.11
N ARG A 728 16.69 -17.84 35.92
CA ARG A 728 18.07 -17.37 36.07
C ARG A 728 18.96 -17.81 34.90
N GLU A 729 18.79 -19.02 34.38
CA GLU A 729 19.45 -19.49 33.16
C GLU A 729 18.95 -18.73 31.92
N LEU A 730 17.63 -18.53 31.77
CA LEU A 730 17.06 -17.70 30.69
C LEU A 730 17.54 -16.25 30.75
N ARG A 731 17.70 -15.65 31.94
CA ARG A 731 18.29 -14.31 32.07
C ARG A 731 19.78 -14.26 31.72
N LEU A 732 20.54 -15.31 32.01
CA LEU A 732 21.96 -15.41 31.64
C LEU A 732 22.14 -15.69 30.14
N GLU A 733 21.19 -16.37 29.51
CA GLU A 733 21.16 -16.67 28.08
C GLU A 733 20.61 -15.48 27.26
N LEU A 734 19.60 -14.76 27.75
CA LEU A 734 19.14 -13.47 27.24
C LEU A 734 20.19 -12.36 27.40
N ALA A 735 21.00 -12.37 28.47
CA ALA A 735 22.14 -11.45 28.61
C ALA A 735 23.27 -11.76 27.61
N ARG A 736 23.43 -13.02 27.19
CA ARG A 736 24.36 -13.39 26.10
C ARG A 736 23.80 -13.01 24.72
N TYR A 737 22.47 -13.10 24.52
CA TYR A 737 21.80 -12.62 23.30
C TYR A 737 21.80 -11.08 23.19
N SER A 738 21.56 -10.36 24.29
CA SER A 738 21.65 -8.89 24.33
C SER A 738 23.08 -8.39 24.07
N SER A 739 24.10 -9.23 24.27
CA SER A 739 25.49 -8.91 23.93
C SER A 739 25.76 -8.97 22.42
N HIS A 740 24.98 -9.74 21.65
CA HIS A 740 25.00 -9.74 20.17
C HIS A 740 24.15 -8.61 19.58
N GLU A 741 23.03 -8.25 20.23
CA GLU A 741 22.20 -7.12 19.80
C GLU A 741 22.85 -5.76 20.09
N VAL A 742 23.65 -5.64 21.15
CA VAL A 742 24.47 -4.44 21.44
C VAL A 742 25.67 -4.31 20.48
N ALA A 743 26.06 -5.38 19.78
CA ALA A 743 27.01 -5.29 18.68
C ALA A 743 26.32 -4.80 17.39
N MET A 744 25.08 -5.22 17.13
CA MET A 744 24.29 -4.79 15.96
C MET A 744 23.68 -3.38 16.10
N SER A 745 23.42 -2.90 17.32
CA SER A 745 22.83 -1.57 17.56
C SER A 745 23.83 -0.41 17.35
N LYS A 746 25.10 -0.70 17.08
CA LYS A 746 26.11 0.31 16.70
C LYS A 746 26.15 0.57 15.21
N LEU A 747 25.49 -0.24 14.39
CA LEU A 747 25.63 -0.24 12.94
C LEU A 747 24.33 0.16 12.25
N PHE A 748 23.93 1.43 12.41
CA PHE A 748 22.93 2.02 11.53
C PHE A 748 23.42 3.36 11.02
N ALA A 749 23.98 3.36 9.80
CA ALA A 749 24.02 4.58 9.00
C ALA A 749 22.58 5.04 8.78
N SER A 750 22.25 6.21 9.30
CA SER A 750 20.90 6.76 9.24
C SER A 750 20.62 7.35 7.85
N SER A 751 19.38 7.22 7.37
CA SER A 751 18.88 7.89 6.15
C SER A 751 18.74 9.41 6.30
N ASN A 752 18.93 9.95 7.51
CA ASN A 752 19.22 11.36 7.66
C ASN A 752 20.73 11.52 7.49
N PHE A 753 21.13 12.41 6.61
CA PHE A 753 22.43 13.06 6.66
C PHE A 753 22.59 13.90 7.97
N ASP A 754 22.28 13.34 9.13
CA ASP A 754 22.40 13.95 10.47
C ASP A 754 23.88 14.07 10.89
N PHE A 755 24.78 13.37 10.19
CA PHE A 755 26.20 13.63 10.30
C PHE A 755 26.56 14.91 9.54
N VAL A 756 26.78 15.97 10.30
CA VAL A 756 27.42 17.20 9.82
C VAL A 756 28.86 17.14 10.33
N PRO A 757 29.87 17.04 9.44
CA PRO A 757 31.27 17.11 9.85
C PRO A 757 31.54 18.35 10.70
N ASP A 758 32.41 18.26 11.71
CA ASP A 758 32.80 19.41 12.52
C ASP A 758 33.50 20.51 11.71
N ASP A 759 34.09 20.14 10.57
CA ASP A 759 34.66 21.06 9.58
C ASP A 759 33.56 21.85 8.84
N GLU A 760 33.59 23.18 8.99
CA GLU A 760 32.59 24.10 8.43
C GLU A 760 32.46 24.00 6.90
N SER A 761 33.57 23.71 6.20
CA SER A 761 33.59 23.55 4.74
C SER A 761 32.83 22.29 4.29
N SER A 762 33.08 21.17 4.96
CA SER A 762 32.46 19.87 4.69
C SER A 762 31.00 19.83 5.17
N ALA A 763 30.69 20.48 6.30
CA ALA A 763 29.32 20.73 6.76
C ALA A 763 28.49 21.53 5.74
N THR A 764 29.09 22.58 5.17
CA THR A 764 28.43 23.43 4.16
C THR A 764 28.20 22.67 2.86
N PHE A 765 29.16 21.84 2.45
CA PHE A 765 29.02 20.94 1.31
C PHE A 765 27.86 19.96 1.50
N VAL A 766 27.81 19.25 2.64
CA VAL A 766 26.75 18.29 2.96
C VAL A 766 25.37 18.97 2.92
N LYS A 767 25.22 20.15 3.54
CA LYS A 767 23.95 20.92 3.50
C LYS A 767 23.52 21.33 2.10
N ARG A 768 24.45 21.74 1.24
CA ARG A 768 24.16 22.12 -0.16
C ARG A 768 23.79 20.91 -0.99
N PHE A 769 24.51 19.80 -0.83
CA PHE A 769 24.28 18.57 -1.56
C PHE A 769 22.97 17.89 -1.16
N GLN A 770 22.57 17.96 0.12
CA GLN A 770 21.23 17.55 0.60
C GLN A 770 20.08 18.27 -0.10
N SER A 771 20.30 19.51 -0.55
CA SER A 771 19.28 20.32 -1.23
C SER A 771 19.27 20.12 -2.75
N TYR A 772 20.16 19.28 -3.29
CA TYR A 772 20.24 19.02 -4.72
C TYR A 772 19.18 18.01 -5.15
N TRP A 773 18.33 18.43 -6.08
CA TRP A 773 17.38 17.56 -6.78
C TRP A 773 17.86 17.40 -8.23
N PRO A 774 17.92 16.17 -8.79
CA PRO A 774 18.33 16.00 -10.18
C PRO A 774 17.37 16.74 -11.12
N GLU A 775 17.92 17.41 -12.14
CA GLU A 775 17.13 18.17 -13.14
C GLU A 775 16.26 17.27 -14.03
N HIS A 776 16.57 15.96 -14.09
CA HIS A 776 15.81 14.94 -14.80
C HIS A 776 15.59 13.72 -13.90
N SER A 777 14.35 13.25 -13.78
CA SER A 777 14.03 11.97 -13.14
C SER A 777 13.90 10.87 -14.19
N MET A 778 14.31 9.65 -13.86
CA MET A 778 14.05 8.47 -14.69
C MET A 778 12.54 8.23 -14.86
N ASP A 779 11.72 8.76 -13.95
CA ASP A 779 10.25 8.76 -14.05
C ASP A 779 9.72 9.62 -15.22
N GLU A 780 10.52 10.55 -15.75
CA GLU A 780 10.17 11.36 -16.92
C GLU A 780 10.29 10.58 -18.24
N TYR A 781 10.95 9.40 -18.22
CA TYR A 781 11.22 8.57 -19.40
C TYR A 781 10.87 7.09 -19.14
N PRO A 782 9.58 6.77 -18.89
CA PRO A 782 9.13 5.42 -18.50
C PRO A 782 9.37 4.36 -19.59
N ASP A 783 9.53 4.79 -20.84
CA ASP A 783 9.77 3.92 -22.00
C ASP A 783 11.25 3.51 -22.16
N PHE A 784 12.17 4.07 -21.38
CA PHE A 784 13.57 3.64 -21.42
C PHE A 784 13.75 2.32 -20.64
N PRO A 785 14.35 1.28 -21.25
CA PRO A 785 14.43 -0.04 -20.63
C PRO A 785 15.32 -0.02 -19.39
N ARG A 786 14.74 -0.36 -18.23
CA ARG A 786 15.45 -0.47 -16.95
C ARG A 786 16.66 -1.40 -16.99
N GLN A 787 16.67 -2.41 -17.86
CA GLN A 787 17.82 -3.31 -18.00
C GLN A 787 19.07 -2.64 -18.62
N LYS A 788 18.94 -1.40 -19.10
CA LYS A 788 20.04 -0.57 -19.61
C LYS A 788 20.46 0.53 -18.63
N THR A 789 19.98 0.50 -17.39
CA THR A 789 20.34 1.46 -16.36
C THR A 789 21.27 0.83 -15.34
N ALA A 790 22.06 1.66 -14.66
CA ALA A 790 22.95 1.28 -13.58
C ALA A 790 22.86 2.31 -12.45
N ALA A 791 23.18 1.88 -11.23
CA ALA A 791 23.21 2.75 -10.06
C ALA A 791 24.44 2.45 -9.20
N VAL A 792 25.04 3.51 -8.65
CA VAL A 792 26.26 3.44 -7.83
C VAL A 792 26.07 4.13 -6.50
N LEU A 793 26.67 3.60 -5.44
CA LEU A 793 26.68 4.17 -4.10
C LEU A 793 27.89 5.08 -3.91
N LEU A 794 27.66 6.35 -3.55
CA LEU A 794 28.72 7.25 -3.10
C LEU A 794 28.80 7.24 -1.57
N LEU A 795 29.66 6.41 -0.99
CA LEU A 795 29.86 6.34 0.46
C LEU A 795 30.95 7.32 0.91
N LEU A 796 30.54 8.39 1.58
CA LEU A 796 31.37 9.49 2.08
C LEU A 796 31.62 9.38 3.58
N PHE A 797 32.80 9.76 4.06
CA PHE A 797 33.11 9.77 5.50
C PHE A 797 34.30 10.66 5.83
N MET A 798 34.42 11.08 7.10
CA MET A 798 35.61 11.83 7.54
C MET A 798 36.74 10.86 7.87
N HIS A 799 37.90 11.05 7.25
CA HIS A 799 39.12 10.31 7.57
C HIS A 799 40.28 11.29 7.71
N GLU A 800 40.95 11.26 8.86
CA GLU A 800 42.09 12.16 9.18
C GLU A 800 41.82 13.65 8.91
N GLY A 801 40.58 14.11 9.13
CA GLY A 801 40.17 15.50 8.93
C GLY A 801 39.78 15.87 7.49
N HIS A 802 39.76 14.91 6.57
CA HIS A 802 39.37 15.09 5.17
C HIS A 802 38.12 14.29 4.82
N LEU A 803 37.32 14.79 3.87
CA LEU A 803 36.15 14.09 3.39
C LEU A 803 36.60 13.05 2.36
N SER A 804 36.50 11.78 2.69
CA SER A 804 36.93 10.66 1.84
C SER A 804 35.75 9.94 1.22
N VAL A 805 36.00 9.28 0.09
CA VAL A 805 35.06 8.42 -0.61
C VAL A 805 35.57 6.98 -0.66
N LEU A 806 34.67 6.01 -0.49
CA LEU A 806 34.96 4.59 -0.69
C LEU A 806 34.92 4.22 -2.17
N LEU A 807 35.95 3.51 -2.62
CA LEU A 807 36.13 3.02 -3.98
C LEU A 807 36.51 1.53 -3.96
N THR A 808 36.21 0.85 -5.06
CA THR A 808 36.56 -0.54 -5.30
C THR A 808 37.45 -0.66 -6.54
N THR A 809 38.31 -1.66 -6.58
CA THR A 809 38.99 -2.10 -7.81
C THR A 809 38.27 -3.35 -8.30
N ARG A 810 37.69 -3.29 -9.49
CA ARG A 810 36.95 -4.40 -10.11
C ARG A 810 37.85 -5.61 -10.34
N SER A 811 37.32 -6.81 -10.15
CA SER A 811 38.12 -8.03 -10.31
C SER A 811 38.68 -8.19 -11.72
N LYS A 812 39.94 -8.61 -11.83
CA LYS A 812 40.57 -8.94 -13.12
C LYS A 812 39.90 -10.08 -13.87
N HIS A 813 39.05 -10.86 -13.20
CA HIS A 813 38.32 -12.00 -13.77
C HIS A 813 37.01 -11.60 -14.45
N LEU A 814 36.56 -10.35 -14.31
CA LEU A 814 35.33 -9.85 -14.92
C LEU A 814 35.45 -9.69 -16.44
N ARG A 815 34.35 -9.96 -17.14
CA ARG A 815 34.28 -9.86 -18.62
C ARG A 815 34.37 -8.43 -19.14
N SER A 816 34.01 -7.45 -18.31
CA SER A 816 33.92 -6.03 -18.67
C SER A 816 34.61 -5.19 -17.61
N HIS A 817 35.41 -4.22 -18.05
CA HIS A 817 36.16 -3.28 -17.20
C HIS A 817 37.02 -3.93 -16.09
N PRO A 818 37.76 -5.03 -16.35
CA PRO A 818 38.57 -5.69 -15.33
C PRO A 818 39.67 -4.77 -14.79
N GLY A 819 39.85 -4.73 -13.47
CA GLY A 819 40.90 -3.95 -12.80
C GLY A 819 40.67 -2.43 -12.75
N GLN A 820 39.51 -1.92 -13.20
CA GLN A 820 39.19 -0.49 -13.15
C GLN A 820 38.69 -0.08 -11.76
N VAL A 821 38.94 1.18 -11.38
CA VAL A 821 38.40 1.77 -10.15
C VAL A 821 36.93 2.17 -10.37
N ALA A 822 36.07 1.72 -9.46
CA ALA A 822 34.64 1.98 -9.49
C ALA A 822 34.13 2.48 -8.13
N LEU A 823 32.96 3.10 -8.16
CA LEU A 823 32.09 3.20 -6.99
C LEU A 823 31.35 1.87 -6.83
N PRO A 824 31.05 1.41 -5.60
CA PRO A 824 30.24 0.22 -5.41
C PRO A 824 28.91 0.36 -6.14
N GLY A 825 28.52 -0.61 -6.96
CA GLY A 825 27.34 -0.48 -7.79
C GLY A 825 27.42 -1.17 -9.14
N GLY A 826 26.26 -1.27 -9.78
CA GLY A 826 26.13 -2.06 -11.00
C GLY A 826 24.80 -1.89 -11.70
N LYS A 827 24.49 -2.87 -12.56
CA LYS A 827 23.32 -2.81 -13.46
C LYS A 827 22.04 -3.06 -12.68
N THR A 828 20.97 -2.38 -13.08
CA THR A 828 19.64 -2.59 -12.50
C THR A 828 19.12 -3.99 -12.85
N ASP A 829 18.80 -4.77 -11.82
CA ASP A 829 18.11 -6.05 -11.97
C ASP A 829 16.60 -5.80 -12.19
N PRO A 830 15.89 -6.61 -13.01
CA PRO A 830 14.45 -6.47 -13.19
C PRO A 830 13.62 -6.51 -11.89
N THR A 831 14.16 -7.10 -10.83
CA THR A 831 13.53 -7.17 -9.50
C THR A 831 13.84 -5.97 -8.60
N ASP A 832 14.79 -5.11 -8.99
CA ASP A 832 15.14 -3.92 -8.23
C ASP A 832 14.00 -2.89 -8.29
N ALA A 833 13.48 -2.51 -7.12
CA ALA A 833 12.34 -1.60 -7.01
C ALA A 833 12.68 -0.15 -7.42
N SER A 834 13.96 0.25 -7.29
CA SER A 834 14.45 1.60 -7.59
C SER A 834 15.97 1.62 -7.83
N PRO A 835 16.55 2.69 -8.41
CA PRO A 835 18.01 2.85 -8.49
C PRO A 835 18.72 2.79 -7.14
N VAL A 836 18.05 3.19 -6.06
CA VAL A 836 18.61 3.06 -4.70
C VAL A 836 18.68 1.60 -4.29
N ALA A 837 17.64 0.81 -4.58
CA ALA A 837 17.66 -0.62 -4.31
C ALA A 837 18.78 -1.32 -5.10
N THR A 838 18.99 -0.94 -6.37
CA THR A 838 20.13 -1.43 -7.17
C THR A 838 21.46 -1.11 -6.51
N ALA A 839 21.73 0.15 -6.14
CA ALA A 839 22.99 0.53 -5.53
C ALA A 839 23.25 -0.17 -4.18
N LEU A 840 22.20 -0.43 -3.38
CA LEU A 840 22.30 -1.14 -2.11
C LEU A 840 22.55 -2.63 -2.28
N ARG A 841 21.83 -3.28 -3.20
CA ARG A 841 22.05 -4.70 -3.52
C ARG A 841 23.48 -4.91 -3.98
N GLU A 842 23.94 -4.10 -4.93
CA GLU A 842 25.30 -4.19 -5.47
C GLU A 842 26.35 -3.87 -4.40
N ALA A 843 26.15 -2.86 -3.55
CA ALA A 843 27.08 -2.59 -2.45
C ALA A 843 27.14 -3.73 -1.42
N HIS A 844 26.04 -4.43 -1.18
CA HIS A 844 26.05 -5.63 -0.35
C HIS A 844 26.78 -6.79 -1.03
N GLU A 845 26.54 -7.01 -2.33
CA GLU A 845 27.14 -8.08 -3.13
C GLU A 845 28.66 -7.87 -3.38
N GLU A 846 29.10 -6.64 -3.60
CA GLU A 846 30.49 -6.30 -3.96
C GLU A 846 31.40 -6.14 -2.72
N ILE A 847 30.92 -5.51 -1.65
CA ILE A 847 31.74 -5.12 -0.49
C ILE A 847 31.20 -5.57 0.87
N GLY A 848 30.12 -6.37 0.89
CA GLY A 848 29.55 -6.92 2.12
C GLY A 848 28.86 -5.89 3.01
N LEU A 849 28.49 -4.72 2.49
CA LEU A 849 27.90 -3.63 3.28
C LEU A 849 26.49 -4.00 3.79
N PRO A 850 26.26 -4.21 5.11
CA PRO A 850 25.02 -4.80 5.63
C PRO A 850 23.93 -3.76 5.97
N LEU A 851 23.68 -2.77 5.09
CA LEU A 851 22.85 -1.59 5.42
C LEU A 851 21.75 -1.26 4.42
N ALA A 852 20.64 -0.74 4.93
CA ALA A 852 19.57 -0.08 4.19
C ALA A 852 19.81 1.45 4.15
N VAL A 853 20.59 1.94 3.18
CA VAL A 853 20.91 3.37 3.06
C VAL A 853 20.11 4.05 1.94
N THR A 854 19.45 5.17 2.25
CA THR A 854 18.75 6.03 1.27
C THR A 854 19.10 7.49 1.58
N PRO A 855 19.51 8.35 0.61
CA PRO A 855 19.62 8.17 -0.85
C PRO A 855 21.04 7.82 -1.34
N VAL A 856 21.25 7.77 -2.67
CA VAL A 856 22.45 7.35 -3.48
C VAL A 856 23.82 7.95 -3.05
N VAL A 857 23.83 8.87 -2.08
CA VAL A 857 25.04 9.32 -1.38
C VAL A 857 24.84 9.04 0.11
N ALA A 858 25.70 8.20 0.67
CA ALA A 858 25.65 7.77 2.06
C ALA A 858 26.77 8.44 2.85
N PHE A 859 26.49 8.86 4.10
CA PHE A 859 27.55 9.31 5.01
C PHE A 859 27.79 8.26 6.10
N LEU A 860 29.02 7.74 6.19
CA LEU A 860 29.40 6.78 7.22
C LEU A 860 29.84 7.52 8.49
N SER A 861 29.00 7.47 9.53
CA SER A 861 29.28 8.08 10.82
C SER A 861 30.13 7.20 11.75
N ASP A 862 30.04 5.88 11.58
CA ASP A 862 30.85 4.91 12.33
C ASP A 862 31.92 4.29 11.42
N LEU A 863 33.16 4.73 11.62
CA LEU A 863 34.30 4.25 10.84
C LEU A 863 34.72 2.82 11.19
N SER A 864 34.19 2.23 12.28
CA SER A 864 34.51 0.83 12.63
C SER A 864 34.00 -0.15 11.57
N LEU A 865 32.92 0.18 10.87
CA LEU A 865 32.39 -0.55 9.72
C LEU A 865 33.40 -0.73 8.60
N LEU A 866 34.33 0.21 8.41
CA LEU A 866 35.36 0.11 7.37
C LEU A 866 36.28 -1.09 7.57
N GLY A 867 36.41 -1.58 8.81
CA GLY A 867 37.19 -2.78 9.14
C GLY A 867 36.40 -4.09 9.00
N GLU A 868 35.09 -4.01 8.75
CA GLU A 868 34.18 -5.15 8.61
C GLU A 868 33.78 -5.42 7.15
N LEU A 869 34.14 -4.53 6.22
CA LEU A 869 33.87 -4.71 4.79
C LEU A 869 34.77 -5.80 4.20
N GLU A 870 34.15 -6.74 3.49
CA GLU A 870 34.84 -7.84 2.82
C GLU A 870 34.58 -7.77 1.31
N PRO A 871 35.64 -7.67 0.47
CA PRO A 871 35.46 -7.70 -0.98
C PRO A 871 34.98 -9.08 -1.42
N ASN A 872 33.94 -9.12 -2.23
CA ASN A 872 33.56 -10.34 -2.91
C ASN A 872 34.58 -10.65 -4.03
N PRO A 873 35.35 -11.75 -3.91
CA PRO A 873 36.46 -12.03 -4.84
C PRO A 873 36.01 -12.31 -6.28
N GLU A 874 34.71 -12.56 -6.52
CA GLU A 874 34.16 -12.73 -7.87
C GLU A 874 34.01 -11.39 -8.61
N GLU A 875 33.93 -10.27 -7.88
CA GLU A 875 33.58 -8.96 -8.45
C GLU A 875 34.54 -7.83 -8.07
N VAL A 876 35.12 -7.87 -6.87
CA VAL A 876 36.02 -6.85 -6.31
C VAL A 876 37.35 -7.48 -5.88
N ASP A 877 38.45 -6.94 -6.42
CA ASP A 877 39.80 -7.33 -6.01
C ASP A 877 40.24 -6.58 -4.74
N GLU A 878 39.86 -5.31 -4.59
CA GLU A 878 40.31 -4.47 -3.48
C GLU A 878 39.33 -3.34 -3.14
N ILE A 879 39.07 -3.10 -1.84
CA ILE A 879 38.36 -1.95 -1.30
C ILE A 879 39.37 -0.92 -0.79
N PHE A 880 39.23 0.34 -1.15
CA PHE A 880 40.10 1.40 -0.67
C PHE A 880 39.39 2.76 -0.59
N TYR A 881 40.06 3.75 -0.02
CA TYR A 881 39.50 5.07 0.21
C TYR A 881 40.36 6.16 -0.42
N HIS A 882 39.72 7.19 -0.96
CA HIS A 882 40.41 8.34 -1.58
C HIS A 882 39.87 9.66 -1.03
N PRO A 883 40.72 10.63 -0.65
CA PRO A 883 40.26 11.96 -0.26
C PRO A 883 39.48 12.59 -1.40
N LEU A 884 38.24 12.99 -1.18
CA LEU A 884 37.38 13.53 -2.23
C LEU A 884 37.96 14.84 -2.77
N GLU A 885 38.55 15.69 -1.92
CA GLU A 885 39.20 16.93 -2.34
C GLU A 885 40.43 16.72 -3.23
N ALA A 886 41.03 15.53 -3.23
CA ALA A 886 42.17 15.23 -4.09
C ALA A 886 41.83 15.25 -5.58
N ILE A 887 40.56 15.10 -5.94
CA ILE A 887 40.10 15.27 -7.32
C ILE A 887 40.28 16.73 -7.80
N LEU A 888 40.31 17.69 -6.87
CA LEU A 888 40.56 19.11 -7.17
C LEU A 888 42.01 19.51 -6.91
N SER A 889 42.64 18.93 -5.89
CA SER A 889 44.03 19.19 -5.51
C SER A 889 44.78 17.85 -5.39
N PRO A 890 45.21 17.26 -6.53
CA PRO A 890 45.77 15.90 -6.57
C PRO A 890 47.02 15.70 -5.71
N GLU A 891 47.74 16.77 -5.38
CA GLU A 891 48.90 16.74 -4.49
C GLU A 891 48.50 16.39 -3.03
N LEU A 892 47.23 16.60 -2.67
CA LEU A 892 46.70 16.29 -1.34
C LEU A 892 46.89 14.81 -0.98
N VAL A 893 46.85 13.93 -1.97
CA VAL A 893 47.01 12.48 -1.78
C VAL A 893 48.39 12.13 -1.21
N ALA A 894 49.43 12.89 -1.58
CA ALA A 894 50.78 12.68 -1.07
C ALA A 894 50.94 13.11 0.39
N SER A 895 50.09 14.03 0.87
CA SER A 895 50.16 14.58 2.23
C SER A 895 49.37 13.80 3.28
N ILE A 896 48.26 13.18 2.89
CA ILE A 896 47.36 12.45 3.80
C ILE A 896 47.75 10.96 3.86
N GLY A 897 48.27 10.40 2.75
CA GLY A 897 48.45 8.96 2.64
C GLY A 897 47.11 8.25 2.45
N THR A 898 47.08 7.31 1.53
CA THR A 898 45.90 6.53 1.15
C THR A 898 45.87 5.25 1.98
N THR A 899 44.95 5.15 2.95
CA THR A 899 44.88 4.08 3.96
C THR A 899 46.14 4.01 4.85
N PRO A 900 46.04 3.76 6.18
CA PRO A 900 47.22 3.76 7.05
C PRO A 900 48.10 2.54 6.79
N SER A 901 48.93 2.57 5.72
CA SER A 901 50.09 1.71 5.41
C SER A 901 50.43 1.53 3.91
N ARG A 902 49.69 2.11 2.93
CA ARG A 902 49.95 1.86 1.50
C ARG A 902 50.24 3.13 0.67
N PRO A 903 51.41 3.22 0.00
CA PRO A 903 51.74 4.37 -0.85
C PRO A 903 50.97 4.34 -2.18
N LEU A 904 50.87 5.51 -2.83
CA LEU A 904 50.38 5.65 -4.21
C LEU A 904 51.11 4.71 -5.17
N SER A 905 50.40 4.25 -6.21
CA SER A 905 50.96 3.40 -7.28
C SER A 905 52.23 4.02 -7.86
N GLU A 906 53.31 3.26 -8.06
CA GLU A 906 54.61 3.81 -8.48
C GLU A 906 54.53 4.60 -9.80
N LEU A 907 55.24 5.74 -9.90
CA LEU A 907 55.24 6.59 -11.09
C LEU A 907 55.88 5.85 -12.27
N GLY A 908 55.18 5.73 -13.40
CA GLY A 908 55.65 4.97 -14.56
C GLY A 908 55.45 3.44 -14.45
N SER A 909 54.74 2.97 -13.42
CA SER A 909 54.35 1.56 -13.30
C SER A 909 53.16 1.21 -14.20
N GLU A 910 52.83 -0.08 -14.32
CA GLU A 910 51.61 -0.54 -15.00
C GLU A 910 50.33 0.07 -14.40
N GLN A 911 50.35 0.36 -13.09
CA GLN A 911 49.24 0.95 -12.35
C GLN A 911 49.15 2.48 -12.49
N TRP A 912 50.24 3.15 -12.91
CA TRP A 912 50.24 4.56 -13.29
C TRP A 912 51.29 4.84 -14.38
N PRO A 913 50.95 4.59 -15.66
CA PRO A 913 51.91 4.66 -16.77
C PRO A 913 52.20 6.09 -17.26
N TYR A 914 51.66 7.12 -16.59
CA TYR A 914 51.74 8.51 -17.02
C TYR A 914 52.96 9.21 -16.45
N ASN A 915 53.47 10.19 -17.21
CA ASN A 915 54.61 11.02 -16.77
C ASN A 915 54.20 12.08 -15.74
N SER A 916 52.92 12.45 -15.72
CA SER A 916 52.36 13.40 -14.76
C SER A 916 52.23 12.76 -13.38
N GLU A 917 52.58 13.51 -12.34
CA GLU A 917 52.77 12.92 -11.01
C GLU A 917 51.46 12.50 -10.32
N TYR A 918 50.35 13.22 -10.54
CA TYR A 918 49.08 13.00 -9.81
C TYR A 918 47.82 13.01 -10.67
N HIS A 919 47.82 13.74 -11.80
CA HIS A 919 46.66 13.92 -12.66
C HIS A 919 47.09 13.98 -14.12
N GLU A 920 46.32 13.33 -15.00
CA GLU A 920 46.48 13.37 -16.45
C GLU A 920 45.08 13.57 -17.08
N ALA A 921 45.01 14.28 -18.21
CA ALA A 921 43.76 14.46 -18.95
C ALA A 921 43.99 14.26 -20.45
N GLU A 922 43.08 13.53 -21.09
CA GLU A 922 43.16 13.19 -22.51
C GLU A 922 41.80 13.40 -23.17
N ASP A 923 41.79 14.05 -24.34
CA ASP A 923 40.57 14.36 -25.09
C ASP A 923 40.31 13.28 -26.14
N PHE A 924 39.16 12.61 -26.05
CA PHE A 924 38.71 11.55 -26.96
C PHE A 924 37.58 12.05 -27.86
N PRO A 925 37.46 11.55 -29.12
CA PRO A 925 36.26 11.78 -29.92
C PRO A 925 35.01 11.25 -29.22
N TYR A 926 33.91 12.01 -29.28
CA TYR A 926 32.66 11.73 -28.59
C TYR A 926 31.45 11.99 -29.51
N ILE A 927 30.23 11.88 -28.97
CA ILE A 927 28.98 12.00 -29.74
C ILE A 927 28.89 13.33 -30.49
N GLN A 928 28.32 13.30 -31.70
CA GLN A 928 28.18 14.44 -32.62
C GLN A 928 29.51 15.13 -33.03
N GLY A 929 30.64 14.43 -32.97
CA GLY A 929 31.94 15.05 -33.29
C GLY A 929 32.41 16.05 -32.24
N SER A 930 31.79 16.04 -31.05
CA SER A 930 32.34 16.68 -29.86
C SER A 930 33.54 15.90 -29.33
N SER A 931 34.33 16.51 -28.45
CA SER A 931 35.39 15.82 -27.72
C SER A 931 34.96 15.59 -26.27
N TYR A 932 35.33 14.46 -25.68
CA TYR A 932 35.18 14.13 -24.27
C TYR A 932 36.55 14.15 -23.60
N ARG A 933 36.74 15.01 -22.60
CA ARG A 933 37.94 15.03 -21.77
C ARG A 933 37.84 13.99 -20.67
N MET A 934 38.66 12.95 -20.76
CA MET A 934 38.76 11.93 -19.72
C MET A 934 39.82 12.31 -18.70
N HIS A 935 39.39 12.52 -17.45
CA HIS A 935 40.28 12.80 -16.33
C HIS A 935 40.75 11.50 -15.66
N LYS A 936 42.06 11.42 -15.39
CA LYS A 936 42.72 10.29 -14.74
C LYS A 936 43.44 10.78 -13.49
N PHE A 937 43.04 10.30 -12.31
CA PHE A 937 43.65 10.66 -11.03
C PHE A 937 44.41 9.47 -10.43
N ARG A 938 45.62 9.73 -9.91
CA ARG A 938 46.47 8.67 -9.36
C ARG A 938 45.92 8.15 -8.04
N SER A 939 45.89 6.82 -7.89
CA SER A 939 45.40 6.12 -6.70
C SER A 939 46.43 5.10 -6.20
N ILE A 940 46.07 4.27 -5.21
CA ILE A 940 46.93 3.16 -4.74
C ILE A 940 46.88 1.93 -5.64
N THR A 941 45.86 1.83 -6.48
CA THR A 941 45.70 0.77 -7.48
C THR A 941 45.81 1.38 -8.86
N THR A 942 44.79 1.27 -9.71
CA THR A 942 44.74 1.83 -11.05
C THR A 942 44.21 3.27 -11.03
N PRO A 943 44.35 4.04 -12.13
CA PRO A 943 43.85 5.41 -12.19
C PRO A 943 42.34 5.49 -11.96
N ILE A 944 41.88 6.45 -11.16
CA ILE A 944 40.46 6.83 -11.10
C ILE A 944 40.14 7.58 -12.39
N THR A 945 39.33 6.98 -13.27
CA THR A 945 39.07 7.49 -14.63
C THR A 945 37.64 7.20 -15.08
N GLY A 946 37.25 7.79 -16.21
CA GLY A 946 35.96 7.54 -16.87
C GLY A 946 34.77 8.05 -16.07
N LEU A 947 33.66 7.31 -16.10
CA LEU A 947 32.43 7.72 -15.43
C LEU A 947 32.62 7.92 -13.91
N THR A 948 33.45 7.10 -13.27
CA THR A 948 33.80 7.25 -11.85
C THR A 948 34.42 8.62 -11.58
N SER A 949 35.38 9.07 -12.39
CA SER A 949 35.99 10.39 -12.19
C SER A 949 35.00 11.52 -12.48
N ASP A 950 34.15 11.38 -13.50
CA ASP A 950 33.12 12.38 -13.82
C ASP A 950 32.09 12.57 -12.69
N ILE A 951 31.63 11.48 -12.08
CA ILE A 951 30.72 11.51 -10.93
C ILE A 951 31.37 12.28 -9.77
N LEU A 952 32.62 11.96 -9.44
CA LEU A 952 33.33 12.62 -8.34
C LEU A 952 33.55 14.12 -8.61
N VAL A 953 33.95 14.50 -9.82
CA VAL A 953 34.11 15.91 -10.21
C VAL A 953 32.76 16.64 -10.20
N ARG A 954 31.66 15.97 -10.60
CA ARG A 954 30.29 16.54 -10.53
C ARG A 954 29.88 16.79 -9.09
N VAL A 955 30.08 15.84 -8.20
CA VAL A 955 29.78 15.99 -6.77
C VAL A 955 30.55 17.17 -6.18
N LEU A 956 31.85 17.28 -6.46
CA LEU A 956 32.69 18.38 -5.98
C LEU A 956 32.32 19.75 -6.55
N SER A 957 31.73 19.81 -7.74
CA SER A 957 31.24 21.09 -8.28
C SER A 957 30.12 21.71 -7.46
N HIS A 958 29.46 20.96 -6.58
CA HIS A 958 28.51 21.49 -5.59
C HIS A 958 29.17 21.99 -4.29
N LYS A 959 30.44 21.61 -4.02
CA LYS A 959 31.23 22.08 -2.85
C LYS A 959 31.68 23.53 -3.01
N LEU A 960 32.08 23.94 -4.21
CA LEU A 960 32.60 25.28 -4.47
C LEU A 960 31.53 26.18 -5.11
N SER A 961 31.11 27.23 -4.41
CA SER A 961 30.21 28.28 -4.94
C SER A 961 30.85 29.16 -6.02
N GLN A 962 32.04 28.80 -6.50
CA GLN A 962 32.78 29.48 -7.57
C GLN A 962 32.92 28.55 -8.76
N VAL A 963 32.83 29.15 -9.94
CA VAL A 963 33.14 28.56 -11.25
C VAL A 963 34.56 27.99 -11.21
N TYR A 964 34.68 26.71 -10.88
CA TYR A 964 35.86 25.93 -11.25
C TYR A 964 35.97 26.05 -12.77
N GLN A 965 37.09 26.58 -13.26
CA GLN A 965 37.22 27.10 -14.62
C GLN A 965 36.73 26.10 -15.67
N HIS A 966 35.62 26.44 -16.34
CA HIS A 966 34.93 25.59 -17.32
C HIS A 966 35.87 25.06 -18.43
N GLU A 967 36.93 25.82 -18.76
CA GLU A 967 37.92 25.49 -19.79
C GLU A 967 38.93 24.38 -19.41
N MET A 968 39.14 24.11 -18.11
CA MET A 968 40.03 23.01 -17.68
C MET A 968 39.28 21.66 -17.56
N ARG A 969 37.98 21.70 -17.26
CA ARG A 969 37.16 20.51 -16.96
C ARG A 969 36.63 19.78 -18.20
N PHE A 970 36.43 20.50 -19.29
CA PHE A 970 35.79 19.96 -20.48
C PHE A 970 36.67 20.19 -21.71
N ALA A 971 36.66 19.25 -22.64
CA ALA A 971 37.23 19.49 -23.95
C ALA A 971 36.48 20.63 -24.64
N LYS A 972 37.15 21.34 -25.56
CA LYS A 972 36.53 22.46 -26.26
C LYS A 972 35.35 21.96 -27.09
N GLY A 973 34.13 22.37 -26.71
CA GLY A 973 32.89 21.93 -27.37
C GLY A 973 32.32 20.60 -26.87
N GLN A 974 32.79 20.09 -25.73
CA GLN A 974 32.21 18.91 -25.07
C GLN A 974 30.75 19.16 -24.68
N LEU A 975 29.87 18.22 -25.02
CA LEU A 975 28.46 18.27 -24.63
C LEU A 975 28.32 18.04 -23.12
N THR A 976 27.42 18.78 -22.48
CA THR A 976 27.06 18.55 -21.07
C THR A 976 26.32 17.22 -20.93
N SER A 977 26.43 16.57 -19.77
CA SER A 977 25.75 15.30 -19.47
C SER A 977 24.24 15.33 -19.76
N SER A 978 23.55 16.45 -19.52
CA SER A 978 22.11 16.59 -19.81
C SER A 978 21.81 16.53 -21.31
N LEU A 979 22.52 17.31 -22.14
CA LEU A 979 22.39 17.24 -23.60
C LEU A 979 22.78 15.87 -24.18
N ALA A 980 23.81 15.22 -23.61
CA ALA A 980 24.21 13.88 -24.03
C ALA A 980 23.13 12.83 -23.70
N LEU A 981 22.48 12.96 -22.55
CA LEU A 981 21.36 12.12 -22.14
C LEU A 981 20.14 12.35 -23.04
N GLU A 982 19.72 13.60 -23.25
CA GLU A 982 18.62 13.97 -24.16
C GLU A 982 18.83 13.38 -25.55
N TRP A 983 20.04 13.54 -26.12
CA TRP A 983 20.36 12.97 -27.41
C TRP A 983 20.29 11.43 -27.43
N THR A 984 20.82 10.77 -26.40
CA THR A 984 20.79 9.30 -26.30
C THR A 984 19.35 8.78 -26.22
N MET A 985 18.48 9.50 -25.49
CA MET A 985 17.06 9.20 -25.38
C MET A 985 16.35 9.43 -26.72
N GLU A 986 16.61 10.54 -27.41
CA GLU A 986 16.07 10.83 -28.74
C GLU A 986 16.47 9.75 -29.76
N GLN A 987 17.73 9.31 -29.77
CA GLN A 987 18.18 8.23 -30.66
C GLN A 987 17.52 6.89 -30.31
N TYR A 988 17.30 6.60 -29.03
CA TYR A 988 16.60 5.37 -28.62
C TYR A 988 15.15 5.37 -29.10
N VAL A 989 14.42 6.48 -28.92
CA VAL A 989 13.03 6.62 -29.38
C VAL A 989 12.95 6.53 -30.91
N THR A 990 13.86 7.21 -31.63
CA THR A 990 13.91 7.20 -33.09
C THR A 990 14.32 5.83 -33.65
N GLY A 991 15.21 5.12 -32.96
CA GLY A 991 15.63 3.75 -33.26
C GLY A 991 14.54 2.70 -32.99
N ALA A 992 13.77 2.86 -31.90
CA ALA A 992 12.65 1.99 -31.60
C ALA A 992 11.53 2.09 -32.65
N LEU A 993 11.31 3.29 -33.23
CA LEU A 993 10.35 3.52 -34.31
C LEU A 993 10.80 2.92 -35.65
N THR A 994 12.10 2.79 -35.90
CA THR A 994 12.64 2.24 -37.17
C THR A 994 12.80 0.72 -37.17
N VAL A 995 12.87 0.07 -35.99
CA VAL A 995 12.98 -1.40 -35.86
C VAL A 995 11.63 -2.13 -36.09
N SER A 996 10.53 -1.39 -36.26
CA SER A 996 9.23 -1.94 -36.68
C SER A 996 9.19 -2.41 -38.15
N GLU A 997 10.21 -2.11 -38.97
CA GLU A 997 10.30 -2.62 -40.35
C GLU A 997 11.68 -3.25 -40.61
N LYS A 998 11.67 -4.59 -40.71
CA LYS A 998 12.72 -5.53 -41.18
C LYS A 998 13.61 -6.21 -40.14
N ARG A 999 13.62 -7.55 -40.25
CA ARG A 999 14.75 -8.46 -40.00
C ARG A 999 14.82 -9.44 -41.19
N PRO A 1000 15.92 -10.17 -41.42
CA PRO A 1000 17.34 -9.91 -41.08
C PRO A 1000 18.29 -10.16 -42.28
N THR A 1001 19.55 -9.67 -42.24
CA THR A 1001 20.75 -10.44 -42.67
C THR A 1001 22.04 -9.70 -42.30
N GLU A 1002 23.03 -10.50 -41.94
CA GLU A 1002 24.47 -10.22 -41.76
C GLU A 1002 24.94 -9.53 -40.47
N ARG A 1003 25.69 -10.33 -39.72
CA ARG A 1003 26.56 -9.92 -38.62
C ARG A 1003 27.78 -9.23 -39.23
N GLU A 1004 27.95 -7.94 -38.98
CA GLU A 1004 29.27 -7.32 -38.94
C GLU A 1004 29.50 -6.69 -37.56
N SER A 1005 30.63 -7.06 -36.99
CA SER A 1005 31.14 -6.70 -35.68
C SER A 1005 31.88 -5.37 -35.77
N HIS A 1006 31.27 -4.25 -35.38
CA HIS A 1006 31.98 -3.04 -35.00
C HIS A 1006 31.07 -2.12 -34.20
N THR A 1007 31.34 -2.01 -32.89
CA THR A 1007 31.31 -0.80 -32.03
C THR A 1007 31.20 -1.25 -30.57
N GLU A 1008 32.34 -1.53 -29.95
CA GLU A 1008 32.50 -1.38 -28.50
C GLU A 1008 32.75 0.10 -28.18
N GLY A 1009 32.15 0.57 -27.10
CA GLY A 1009 32.36 1.91 -26.55
C GLY A 1009 31.26 2.88 -26.94
N LEU A 1010 30.15 2.89 -26.19
CA LEU A 1010 29.27 4.06 -25.99
C LEU A 1010 28.08 3.80 -25.03
N ALA A 1011 28.10 2.73 -24.25
CA ALA A 1011 27.12 2.51 -23.19
C ALA A 1011 27.78 1.81 -22.01
N ASP A 1012 28.54 2.57 -21.22
CA ASP A 1012 28.69 2.40 -19.78
C ASP A 1012 28.75 3.79 -19.14
#